data_AF-A0A534A0D8-F1
#
_entry.id   AF-A0A534A0D8-F1
#
_cell.length_a   1.000
_cell.length_b   1.000
_cell.length_c   1.000
_cell.angle_alpha   90.00
_cell.angle_beta   90.00
_cell.angle_gamma   90.00
#
_symmetry.space_group_name_H-M   'P 1'
#
loop_
_entity.id
_entity.type
_entity.pdbx_description
1 polymer ?
#
loop_
_entity_poly.entity_id
_entity_poly.type
_entity_poly.pdbx_seq_one_letter_code
_entity_poly.pdbx_strand_id
1 'polypeptide(L)'
;MSKIIELVRKSAESFIMEPQKSNLHKNFTLRGESFKDGMLLLIKHLDEQDWKLGNKFSARSNLLSKKVETHYKEFKNNLISMKASSFEAVNLPFDNLIASYISILNNHTTLKDPLQSLRDAECCGVWKKGREHFDTQFLVDNSNDRNLEPLKIVLSETPYTDSDILQPEYTVLTTWFKSLPKWQQDFIRENGEELSKKSIPSSFRGVAGLANVSHHECKVNDVPVLSYFRHATQLPIDLLGKKGIEDEQFRLTCLNIASQIRLSLDEKLRHSASSSQEELVILSQSIVSPGVIANVKARFISVASDNDTKIYELKEQAIQLFQHALANPEAKIDDDKIKRIFFLEEENQKDLLYKDFLKKWRLNVPHNTYQYKPVKLTLVSTNHPLNTLRHFEAYQPQIKNNEKNTALLLGAVARHLKPLMMAKPKAHEIDNWPQLENYLNKYNIITEFNNKLENLIKVLELREKDKISVNREAINKLIKELLASDIKVYLDENTLKLMQALYALLSIPKGQGVLASDERHKPLLRSTAEIMVINCLNGAAWIACKSGKDRTGGASIAVDATAIYYEQNKKIPLFHDNQFNREDYLKITQKLYKSGHHQYQASENAPGAKGLIKPTCFFPGDLKLDASIVLLETELARLNKPKVYHSKNERFNRRVLKSDFIDDLLEIKDKTITSTLGTNVTLRDWQRNWESYNINGRSVKELRKNENFKDEQDLSAFIEIQLLAQVKNQQLKEYYKALVLYSFHQGGFPHAFSKVSMESVNQYLAKKLTIIAQPDVQINFSWSEARKGIQIEEINTYEEKKDMNTATILRLDGGEYYCQTQSCILLNLNEAKGGAYKLAVSIQSASVDCVDELKPLFFKKSNLLEIFIQYLQSLLAAIKQYCDELIKKPGPVMNEKWLSKTKLFFFQKSTAASEDENEAPSSTTKPVLSSNQ
;
A
#
# COMPACT_ATOMS: atom_id res chain seq x y z
N MET A 1 31.51 29.10 -33.89
CA MET A 1 30.28 28.32 -34.16
C MET A 1 30.52 26.81 -34.16
N SER A 2 31.48 26.26 -34.90
CA SER A 2 31.73 24.80 -34.92
C SER A 2 32.00 24.18 -33.53
N LYS A 3 32.78 24.85 -32.66
CA LYS A 3 32.99 24.42 -31.25
C LYS A 3 31.74 24.51 -30.35
N ILE A 4 30.79 25.40 -30.66
CA ILE A 4 29.53 25.53 -29.93
C ILE A 4 28.54 24.47 -30.40
N ILE A 5 28.52 24.18 -31.70
CA ILE A 5 27.76 23.05 -32.28
C ILE A 5 28.30 21.72 -31.75
N GLU A 6 29.61 21.59 -31.54
CA GLU A 6 30.23 20.39 -30.94
C GLU A 6 30.00 20.28 -29.42
N LEU A 7 29.84 21.39 -28.70
CA LEU A 7 29.43 21.42 -27.28
C LEU A 7 27.93 21.11 -27.12
N VAL A 8 27.08 21.59 -28.02
CA VAL A 8 25.66 21.23 -28.08
C VAL A 8 25.50 19.76 -28.51
N ARG A 9 26.28 19.28 -29.48
CA ARG A 9 26.36 17.85 -29.83
C ARG A 9 26.84 17.01 -28.66
N LYS A 10 27.89 17.40 -27.92
CA LYS A 10 28.34 16.67 -26.72
C LYS A 10 27.33 16.72 -25.56
N SER A 11 26.47 17.73 -25.48
CA SER A 11 25.35 17.74 -24.53
C SER A 11 24.18 16.85 -24.98
N ALA A 12 23.90 16.80 -26.29
CA ALA A 12 22.82 16.01 -26.88
C ALA A 12 23.19 14.53 -27.13
N GLU A 13 24.48 14.20 -27.27
CA GLU A 13 25.01 12.85 -27.44
C GLU A 13 25.25 12.12 -26.10
N SER A 14 24.91 12.73 -24.96
CA SER A 14 25.09 12.14 -23.63
C SER A 14 24.00 11.15 -23.18
N PHE A 15 23.02 10.85 -24.03
CA PHE A 15 22.01 9.82 -23.77
C PHE A 15 21.80 8.86 -24.96
N ILE A 16 22.91 8.34 -25.49
CA ILE A 16 22.88 7.03 -26.16
C ILE A 16 22.91 5.98 -25.03
N MET A 17 21.89 5.11 -24.98
CA MET A 17 21.70 4.09 -23.95
C MET A 17 22.99 3.31 -23.66
N GLU A 18 23.61 3.52 -22.50
CA GLU A 18 24.38 2.45 -21.87
C GLU A 18 23.42 1.32 -21.50
N PRO A 19 23.73 0.06 -21.84
CA PRO A 19 22.86 -1.07 -21.53
C PRO A 19 22.66 -1.18 -20.03
N GLN A 20 21.39 -1.08 -19.61
CA GLN A 20 20.66 -1.59 -18.44
C GLN A 20 21.38 -2.39 -17.32
N LYS A 21 22.63 -2.08 -16.96
CA LYS A 21 23.12 -2.24 -15.58
C LYS A 21 22.85 -0.91 -14.91
N SER A 22 21.81 -0.83 -14.07
CA SER A 22 21.70 0.28 -13.13
C SER A 22 23.05 0.41 -12.45
N ASN A 23 23.75 1.53 -12.62
CA ASN A 23 25.01 1.74 -11.91
C ASN A 23 24.65 1.92 -10.42
N LEU A 24 24.61 0.80 -9.70
CA LEU A 24 24.30 0.70 -8.28
C LEU A 24 25.07 1.77 -7.49
N HIS A 25 26.35 1.96 -7.82
CA HIS A 25 27.19 2.98 -7.19
C HIS A 25 26.65 4.39 -7.41
N LYS A 26 26.23 4.73 -8.63
CA LYS A 26 25.64 6.06 -8.94
C LYS A 26 24.36 6.29 -8.12
N ASN A 27 23.47 5.30 -8.08
CA ASN A 27 22.22 5.41 -7.32
C ASN A 27 22.46 5.59 -5.81
N PHE A 28 23.33 4.78 -5.21
CA PHE A 28 23.65 4.89 -3.80
C PHE A 28 24.44 6.17 -3.45
N THR A 29 25.30 6.64 -4.37
CA THR A 29 26.00 7.93 -4.20
C THR A 29 25.00 9.08 -4.14
N LEU A 30 24.05 9.15 -5.08
CA LEU A 30 22.99 10.17 -5.10
C LEU A 30 22.11 10.08 -3.84
N ARG A 31 21.76 8.87 -3.39
CA ARG A 31 20.94 8.68 -2.20
C ARG A 31 21.66 9.11 -0.93
N GLY A 32 22.94 8.75 -0.78
CA GLY A 32 23.76 9.17 0.35
C GLY A 32 23.97 10.69 0.39
N GLU A 33 24.18 11.31 -0.77
CA GLU A 33 24.31 12.76 -0.90
C GLU A 33 23.02 13.49 -0.49
N SER A 34 21.89 13.01 -0.97
CA SER A 34 20.56 13.53 -0.61
C SER A 34 20.29 13.47 0.91
N PHE A 35 20.66 12.38 1.59
CA PHE A 35 20.54 12.30 3.05
C PHE A 35 21.57 13.16 3.80
N LYS A 36 22.78 13.32 3.25
CA LYS A 36 23.79 14.24 3.81
C LYS A 36 23.25 15.67 3.77
N ASP A 37 22.73 16.11 2.63
CA ASP A 37 22.15 17.45 2.48
C ASP A 37 20.94 17.65 3.41
N GLY A 38 20.08 16.64 3.53
CA GLY A 38 18.96 16.65 4.49
C GLY A 38 19.42 16.76 5.95
N MET A 39 20.47 16.04 6.34
CA MET A 39 21.03 16.10 7.70
C MET A 39 21.63 17.48 8.00
N LEU A 40 22.36 18.08 7.05
CA LEU A 40 22.90 19.43 7.19
C LEU A 40 21.79 20.48 7.28
N LEU A 41 20.73 20.33 6.47
CA LEU A 41 19.54 21.18 6.53
C LEU A 41 18.87 21.07 7.89
N LEU A 42 18.68 19.86 8.42
CA LEU A 42 18.08 19.64 9.73
C LEU A 42 18.87 20.35 10.83
N ILE A 43 20.19 20.09 10.93
CA ILE A 43 21.07 20.70 11.94
C ILE A 43 20.98 22.24 11.90
N LYS A 44 20.86 22.83 10.71
CA LYS A 44 20.78 24.29 10.54
C LYS A 44 19.51 24.90 11.15
N HIS A 45 18.38 24.19 11.12
CA HIS A 45 17.06 24.76 11.47
C HIS A 45 16.50 24.25 12.81
N LEU A 46 17.21 23.39 13.55
CA LEU A 46 16.81 22.99 14.91
C LEU A 46 16.93 24.17 15.88
N ASP A 47 15.89 24.40 16.68
CA ASP A 47 15.86 25.46 17.68
C ASP A 47 16.47 25.03 19.03
N GLU A 48 16.57 25.94 20.01
CA GLU A 48 17.14 25.63 21.32
C GLU A 48 16.41 24.50 22.07
N GLN A 49 15.10 24.33 21.86
CA GLN A 49 14.28 23.32 22.53
C GLN A 49 14.48 21.92 21.94
N ASP A 50 14.82 21.87 20.65
CA ASP A 50 15.17 20.64 19.94
C ASP A 50 16.55 20.08 20.34
N TRP A 51 17.40 20.84 21.04
CA TRP A 51 18.70 20.37 21.54
C TRP A 51 18.64 19.90 23.00
N LYS A 52 19.37 18.84 23.36
CA LYS A 52 19.50 18.42 24.77
C LYS A 52 20.22 19.49 25.61
N LEU A 53 19.71 19.75 26.83
CA LEU A 53 20.30 20.69 27.81
C LEU A 53 21.81 20.43 27.99
N GLY A 54 22.64 21.46 27.80
CA GLY A 54 24.11 21.38 27.83
C GLY A 54 24.81 21.42 26.45
N ASN A 55 24.05 21.57 25.35
CA ASN A 55 24.54 21.57 23.96
C ASN A 55 24.42 22.92 23.18
N LYS A 56 24.67 24.10 23.78
CA LYS A 56 24.69 25.40 23.06
C LYS A 56 25.81 25.50 21.99
N PHE A 57 25.71 26.19 20.84
CA PHE A 57 24.67 26.31 19.79
C PHE A 57 25.39 26.55 18.43
N SER A 58 26.50 27.30 18.36
CA SER A 58 27.23 27.57 17.10
C SER A 58 28.54 26.78 16.88
N ALA A 59 29.38 26.61 17.91
CA ALA A 59 30.63 25.85 17.76
C ALA A 59 30.39 24.34 17.56
N ARG A 60 29.28 23.81 18.09
CA ARG A 60 28.89 22.39 17.96
C ARG A 60 28.15 22.10 16.66
N SER A 61 27.37 23.02 16.09
CA SER A 61 26.73 22.81 14.78
C SER A 61 27.78 22.63 13.67
N ASN A 62 28.80 23.50 13.64
CA ASN A 62 29.96 23.35 12.74
C ASN A 62 30.68 22.00 12.93
N LEU A 63 30.87 21.56 14.17
CA LEU A 63 31.47 20.26 14.48
C LEU A 63 30.60 19.09 14.00
N LEU A 64 29.29 19.14 14.22
CA LEU A 64 28.34 18.12 13.77
C LEU A 64 28.24 18.08 12.24
N SER A 65 28.18 19.23 11.57
CA SER A 65 28.25 19.33 10.11
C SER A 65 29.54 18.70 9.57
N LYS A 66 30.68 18.95 10.21
CA LYS A 66 31.95 18.30 9.85
C LYS A 66 31.90 16.78 10.05
N LYS A 67 31.28 16.29 11.13
CA LYS A 67 31.08 14.84 11.34
C LYS A 67 30.17 14.21 10.28
N VAL A 68 29.09 14.88 9.89
CA VAL A 68 28.19 14.45 8.81
C VAL A 68 28.98 14.30 7.50
N GLU A 69 29.77 15.31 7.15
CA GLU A 69 30.65 15.27 5.97
C GLU A 69 31.69 14.15 6.04
N THR A 70 32.29 13.90 7.21
CA THR A 70 33.22 12.78 7.41
C THR A 70 32.54 11.44 7.16
N HIS A 71 31.38 11.18 7.76
CA HIS A 71 30.65 9.92 7.56
C HIS A 71 30.22 9.74 6.10
N TYR A 72 29.79 10.81 5.41
CA TYR A 72 29.48 10.72 3.98
C TYR A 72 30.73 10.40 3.14
N LYS A 73 31.89 11.01 3.45
CA LYS A 73 33.16 10.69 2.77
C LYS A 73 33.59 9.25 2.99
N GLU A 74 33.48 8.73 4.22
CA GLU A 74 33.72 7.32 4.53
C GLU A 74 32.80 6.41 3.73
N PHE A 75 31.50 6.70 3.71
CA PHE A 75 30.52 6.00 2.89
C PHE A 75 30.90 6.00 1.40
N LYS A 76 31.22 7.17 0.84
CA LYS A 76 31.59 7.31 -0.57
C LYS A 76 32.88 6.55 -0.91
N ASN A 77 33.89 6.61 -0.03
CA ASN A 77 35.14 5.85 -0.20
C ASN A 77 34.90 4.35 -0.12
N ASN A 78 34.04 3.88 0.79
CA ASN A 78 33.62 2.48 0.88
C ASN A 78 32.89 2.03 -0.39
N LEU A 79 32.02 2.87 -0.95
CA LEU A 79 31.38 2.57 -2.23
C LEU A 79 32.41 2.50 -3.38
N ILE A 80 33.41 3.38 -3.43
CA ILE A 80 34.42 3.37 -4.50
C ILE A 80 35.35 2.15 -4.40
N SER A 81 35.73 1.74 -3.18
CA SER A 81 36.64 0.62 -2.95
C SER A 81 35.98 -0.75 -3.17
N MET A 82 34.65 -0.82 -3.16
CA MET A 82 33.89 -2.03 -3.43
C MET A 82 33.87 -2.36 -4.94
N LYS A 83 34.33 -3.57 -5.31
CA LYS A 83 33.98 -4.21 -6.59
C LYS A 83 32.57 -4.81 -6.51
N ALA A 84 31.55 -4.02 -6.15
CA ALA A 84 30.24 -4.57 -5.80
C ALA A 84 29.50 -5.12 -7.02
N SER A 85 28.98 -6.36 -6.89
CA SER A 85 28.17 -7.04 -7.90
C SER A 85 26.70 -7.18 -7.52
N SER A 86 26.30 -6.84 -6.29
CA SER A 86 24.92 -7.01 -5.78
C SER A 86 24.39 -5.79 -5.01
N PHE A 87 23.07 -5.68 -4.93
CA PHE A 87 22.37 -4.61 -4.20
C PHE A 87 22.66 -4.66 -2.70
N GLU A 88 22.68 -5.84 -2.08
CA GLU A 88 22.91 -6.02 -0.64
C GLU A 88 24.28 -5.50 -0.21
N ALA A 89 25.30 -5.75 -1.05
CA ALA A 89 26.67 -5.31 -0.78
C ALA A 89 26.78 -3.78 -0.71
N VAL A 90 26.14 -3.05 -1.62
CA VAL A 90 26.13 -1.56 -1.62
C VAL A 90 25.13 -0.96 -0.64
N ASN A 91 24.06 -1.69 -0.29
CA ASN A 91 23.06 -1.23 0.67
C ASN A 91 23.60 -1.20 2.11
N LEU A 92 24.50 -2.12 2.46
CA LEU A 92 25.06 -2.18 3.81
C LEU A 92 25.83 -0.90 4.22
N PRO A 93 26.78 -0.37 3.42
CA PRO A 93 27.40 0.94 3.69
C PRO A 93 26.39 2.08 3.81
N PHE A 94 25.31 2.04 3.02
CA PHE A 94 24.27 3.07 3.07
C PHE A 94 23.44 2.99 4.36
N ASP A 95 23.02 1.80 4.78
CA ASP A 95 22.34 1.61 6.06
C ASP A 95 23.22 2.07 7.24
N ASN A 96 24.55 1.83 7.17
CA ASN A 96 25.51 2.32 8.16
C ASN A 96 25.61 3.86 8.18
N LEU A 97 25.56 4.51 7.01
CA LEU A 97 25.51 5.98 6.93
C LEU A 97 24.27 6.53 7.64
N ILE A 98 23.08 6.00 7.33
CA ILE A 98 21.83 6.45 7.95
C ILE A 98 21.84 6.17 9.46
N ALA A 99 22.33 5.00 9.90
CA ALA A 99 22.48 4.68 11.31
C ALA A 99 23.40 5.67 12.04
N SER A 100 24.50 6.08 11.39
CA SER A 100 25.43 7.08 11.94
C SER A 100 24.75 8.46 12.10
N TYR A 101 23.96 8.90 11.13
CA TYR A 101 23.19 10.14 11.24
C TYR A 101 22.14 10.08 12.34
N ILE A 102 21.40 8.98 12.46
CA ILE A 102 20.43 8.78 13.55
C ILE A 102 21.13 8.79 14.91
N SER A 103 22.30 8.16 15.03
CA SER A 103 23.11 8.19 16.26
C SER A 103 23.50 9.62 16.64
N ILE A 104 23.94 10.43 15.67
CA ILE A 104 24.20 11.86 15.90
C ILE A 104 22.96 12.57 16.44
N LEU A 105 21.80 12.42 15.79
CA LEU A 105 20.56 13.06 16.23
C LEU A 105 20.18 12.60 17.65
N ASN A 106 20.14 11.29 17.90
CA ASN A 106 19.81 10.73 19.22
C ASN A 106 20.71 11.26 20.34
N ASN A 107 22.01 11.45 20.08
CA ASN A 107 22.95 11.89 21.10
C ASN A 107 22.84 13.39 21.40
N HIS A 108 22.41 14.19 20.44
CA HIS A 108 22.49 15.65 20.55
C HIS A 108 21.12 16.35 20.65
N THR A 109 20.04 15.76 20.14
CA THR A 109 18.72 16.38 20.02
C THR A 109 17.66 15.71 20.91
N THR A 110 16.53 16.39 21.11
CA THR A 110 15.32 15.92 21.81
C THR A 110 14.23 15.48 20.82
N LEU A 111 14.58 15.31 19.54
CA LEU A 111 13.65 14.91 18.48
C LEU A 111 12.96 13.59 18.84
N LYS A 112 11.62 13.60 18.79
CA LYS A 112 10.80 12.43 19.15
C LYS A 112 11.01 11.23 18.21
N ASP A 113 11.25 11.50 16.93
CA ASP A 113 11.53 10.48 15.92
C ASP A 113 12.64 11.00 14.99
N PRO A 114 13.91 10.73 15.31
CA PRO A 114 15.06 11.20 14.53
C PRO A 114 15.09 10.68 13.10
N LEU A 115 14.64 9.45 12.86
CA LEU A 115 14.61 8.87 11.51
C LEU A 115 13.55 9.56 10.65
N GLN A 116 12.36 9.79 11.18
CA GLN A 116 11.33 10.52 10.46
C GLN A 116 11.74 11.98 10.22
N SER A 117 12.36 12.64 11.22
CA SER A 117 12.87 14.01 11.07
C SER A 117 13.94 14.11 9.99
N LEU A 118 14.87 13.14 9.93
CA LEU A 118 15.89 13.05 8.89
C LEU A 118 15.29 12.84 7.49
N ARG A 119 14.29 11.97 7.35
CA ARG A 119 13.58 11.75 6.08
C ARG A 119 12.85 13.01 5.62
N ASP A 120 12.17 13.69 6.53
CA ASP A 120 11.46 14.91 6.18
C ASP A 120 12.44 16.03 5.80
N ALA A 121 13.60 16.10 6.45
CA ALA A 121 14.65 17.08 6.10
C ALA A 121 15.29 16.77 4.75
N GLU A 122 15.52 15.50 4.42
CA GLU A 122 15.91 15.08 3.07
C GLU A 122 14.88 15.51 2.03
N CYS A 123 13.59 15.30 2.30
CA CYS A 123 12.51 15.76 1.44
C CYS A 123 12.50 17.29 1.26
N CYS A 124 12.75 18.06 2.33
CA CYS A 124 12.90 19.51 2.26
C CYS A 124 14.09 19.92 1.37
N GLY A 125 15.22 19.22 1.48
CA GLY A 125 16.39 19.43 0.62
C GLY A 125 16.09 19.15 -0.86
N VAL A 126 15.38 18.06 -1.15
CA VAL A 126 14.94 17.73 -2.52
C VAL A 126 13.96 18.76 -3.05
N TRP A 127 13.01 19.23 -2.24
CA TRP A 127 12.08 20.30 -2.64
C TRP A 127 12.83 21.60 -2.96
N LYS A 128 13.79 22.00 -2.12
CA LYS A 128 14.62 23.19 -2.37
C LYS A 128 15.39 23.09 -3.69
N LYS A 129 15.93 21.91 -4.00
CA LYS A 129 16.60 21.67 -5.29
C LYS A 129 15.61 21.79 -6.46
N GLY A 130 14.44 21.20 -6.31
CA GLY A 130 13.43 21.05 -7.36
C GLY A 130 13.74 19.89 -8.30
N ARG A 131 12.89 19.71 -9.31
CA ARG A 131 13.05 18.74 -10.40
C ARG A 131 13.23 19.51 -11.70
N GLU A 132 13.98 18.93 -12.62
CA GLU A 132 14.26 19.53 -13.93
C GLU A 132 13.46 18.85 -15.04
N HIS A 133 13.28 19.55 -16.15
CA HIS A 133 12.77 18.95 -17.37
C HIS A 133 13.79 17.96 -17.93
N PHE A 134 13.33 16.84 -18.47
CA PHE A 134 14.19 15.89 -19.16
C PHE A 134 13.46 15.14 -20.27
N ASP A 135 14.24 14.71 -21.25
CA ASP A 135 13.80 13.90 -22.39
C ASP A 135 14.43 12.50 -22.34
N THR A 136 13.74 11.52 -22.90
CA THR A 136 14.27 10.18 -23.16
C THR A 136 13.96 9.81 -24.60
N GLN A 137 15.00 9.52 -25.38
CA GLN A 137 14.89 9.19 -26.79
C GLN A 137 15.28 7.73 -27.04
N PHE A 138 14.50 7.02 -27.86
CA PHE A 138 14.80 5.65 -28.26
C PHE A 138 14.05 5.28 -29.55
N LEU A 139 14.42 4.13 -30.16
CA LEU A 139 13.83 3.66 -31.41
C LEU A 139 12.90 2.46 -31.18
N VAL A 140 11.76 2.45 -31.88
CA VAL A 140 10.81 1.32 -31.94
C VAL A 140 10.82 0.77 -33.37
N ASP A 141 10.91 -0.56 -33.51
CA ASP A 141 11.03 -1.18 -34.83
C ASP A 141 9.63 -1.32 -35.42
N ASN A 142 9.49 -1.10 -36.73
CA ASN A 142 8.23 -1.34 -37.41
C ASN A 142 7.96 -2.85 -37.51
N SER A 143 6.87 -3.30 -36.89
CA SER A 143 6.49 -4.70 -36.80
C SER A 143 5.93 -5.28 -38.10
N ASN A 144 5.40 -4.42 -38.97
CA ASN A 144 4.69 -4.82 -40.18
C ASN A 144 5.55 -4.84 -41.45
N ASP A 145 6.72 -4.19 -41.45
CA ASP A 145 7.66 -4.22 -42.58
C ASP A 145 9.08 -3.89 -42.11
N ARG A 146 10.02 -4.83 -42.32
CA ARG A 146 11.45 -4.64 -41.98
C ARG A 146 12.14 -3.60 -42.87
N ASN A 147 11.49 -3.16 -43.94
CA ASN A 147 12.01 -2.16 -44.86
C ASN A 147 11.63 -0.71 -44.48
N LEU A 148 10.74 -0.51 -43.49
CA LEU A 148 10.39 0.83 -43.00
C LEU A 148 11.35 1.29 -41.91
N GLU A 149 11.74 2.57 -41.93
CA GLU A 149 12.61 3.15 -40.91
C GLU A 149 11.99 3.03 -39.50
N PRO A 150 12.78 2.73 -38.45
CA PRO A 150 12.29 2.69 -37.07
C PRO A 150 11.66 4.02 -36.63
N LEU A 151 10.61 3.95 -35.82
CA LEU A 151 9.97 5.12 -35.24
C LEU A 151 10.88 5.74 -34.17
N LYS A 152 11.15 7.04 -34.30
CA LYS A 152 11.85 7.83 -33.29
C LYS A 152 10.88 8.25 -32.19
N ILE A 153 11.10 7.76 -30.98
CA ILE A 153 10.27 8.10 -29.82
C ILE A 153 11.00 9.10 -28.94
N VAL A 154 10.30 10.16 -28.53
CA VAL A 154 10.75 11.11 -27.51
C VAL A 154 9.70 11.19 -26.42
N LEU A 155 10.11 10.86 -25.19
CA LEU A 155 9.30 11.06 -23.98
C LEU A 155 9.85 12.24 -23.21
N SER A 156 8.99 13.22 -22.93
CA SER A 156 9.35 14.46 -22.26
C SER A 156 8.59 14.58 -20.95
N GLU A 157 9.28 15.00 -19.89
CA GLU A 157 8.68 15.21 -18.58
C GLU A 157 9.00 16.64 -18.10
N THR A 158 7.96 17.45 -17.86
CA THR A 158 8.11 18.86 -17.46
C THR A 158 7.46 19.09 -16.10
N PRO A 159 8.24 19.22 -15.01
CA PRO A 159 7.72 19.51 -13.68
C PRO A 159 7.01 20.86 -13.60
N TYR A 160 5.92 20.93 -12.83
CA TYR A 160 5.27 22.20 -12.47
C TYR A 160 5.56 22.54 -11.00
N THR A 161 5.51 23.83 -10.70
CA THR A 161 5.77 24.42 -9.37
C THR A 161 4.49 25.02 -8.79
N ASP A 162 4.46 25.31 -7.49
CA ASP A 162 3.27 25.94 -6.93
C ASP A 162 3.02 27.35 -7.49
N SER A 163 4.05 28.05 -7.94
CA SER A 163 3.89 29.35 -8.62
C SER A 163 3.18 29.19 -9.97
N ASP A 164 3.31 28.03 -10.62
CA ASP A 164 2.61 27.73 -11.87
C ASP A 164 1.16 27.30 -11.63
N ILE A 165 0.83 26.80 -10.43
CA ILE A 165 -0.40 26.02 -10.20
C ILE A 165 -1.32 26.65 -9.13
N LEU A 166 -0.78 27.44 -8.21
CA LEU A 166 -1.39 27.83 -6.94
C LEU A 166 -1.15 29.31 -6.63
N GLN A 167 -1.96 29.86 -5.71
CA GLN A 167 -1.47 30.93 -4.85
C GLN A 167 -0.69 30.26 -3.71
N PRO A 168 0.63 30.48 -3.58
CA PRO A 168 1.40 29.84 -2.53
C PRO A 168 0.86 30.23 -1.15
N GLU A 169 0.43 29.23 -0.36
CA GLU A 169 -0.07 29.43 1.02
C GLU A 169 1.06 29.50 2.07
N TYR A 170 2.32 29.48 1.64
CA TYR A 170 3.50 29.39 2.50
C TYR A 170 3.73 30.60 3.41
N THR A 171 3.04 31.71 3.14
CA THR A 171 3.16 32.95 3.89
C THR A 171 2.05 33.13 4.95
N VAL A 172 1.03 32.27 4.95
CA VAL A 172 -0.14 32.39 5.83
C VAL A 172 -0.11 31.30 6.91
N LEU A 173 -0.41 31.67 8.16
CA LEU A 173 -0.48 30.75 9.32
C LEU A 173 -1.72 29.85 9.28
N THR A 174 -1.75 28.91 8.33
CA THR A 174 -2.82 27.92 8.14
C THR A 174 -2.73 26.75 9.14
N THR A 175 -3.80 25.97 9.23
CA THR A 175 -3.89 24.79 10.12
C THR A 175 -2.88 23.71 9.74
N TRP A 176 -2.68 23.46 8.43
CA TRP A 176 -1.68 22.48 7.99
C TRP A 176 -0.26 22.90 8.40
N PHE A 177 0.08 24.18 8.24
CA PHE A 177 1.40 24.71 8.55
C PHE A 177 1.73 24.60 10.04
N LYS A 178 0.76 24.94 10.91
CA LYS A 178 0.87 24.78 12.37
C LYS A 178 1.03 23.33 12.82
N SER A 179 0.67 22.35 11.98
CA SER A 179 0.78 20.92 12.29
C SER A 179 2.19 20.34 12.09
N LEU A 180 3.09 21.12 11.47
CA LEU A 180 4.48 20.75 11.21
C LEU A 180 5.39 21.02 12.43
N PRO A 181 6.45 20.23 12.66
CA PRO A 181 7.55 20.58 13.55
C PRO A 181 8.07 22.01 13.35
N LYS A 182 8.53 22.63 14.44
CA LYS A 182 8.99 24.03 14.46
C LYS A 182 10.13 24.29 13.45
N TRP A 183 11.14 23.42 13.41
CA TRP A 183 12.23 23.52 12.43
C TRP A 183 11.75 23.49 10.96
N GLN A 184 10.69 22.73 10.64
CA GLN A 184 10.12 22.72 9.28
C GLN A 184 9.38 24.01 8.98
N GLN A 185 8.62 24.53 9.94
CA GLN A 185 7.95 25.81 9.79
C GLN A 185 8.97 26.92 9.53
N ASP A 186 10.10 26.92 10.25
CA ASP A 186 11.13 27.93 10.10
C ASP A 186 11.86 27.79 8.74
N PHE A 187 12.20 26.57 8.32
CA PHE A 187 12.71 26.31 6.96
C PHE A 187 11.76 26.83 5.87
N ILE A 188 10.46 26.50 5.95
CA ILE A 188 9.48 26.92 4.93
C ILE A 188 9.31 28.45 4.96
N ARG A 189 9.29 29.08 6.13
CA ARG A 189 9.17 30.54 6.25
C ARG A 189 10.38 31.26 5.66
N GLU A 190 11.58 30.78 5.91
CA GLU A 190 12.82 31.36 5.37
C GLU A 190 12.96 31.20 3.85
N ASN A 191 12.38 30.14 3.28
CA ASN A 191 12.59 29.77 1.88
C ASN A 191 11.30 29.85 1.04
N GLY A 192 10.19 30.37 1.56
CA GLY A 192 8.86 30.23 0.97
C GLY A 192 8.74 30.71 -0.48
N GLU A 193 9.38 31.83 -0.83
CA GLU A 193 9.39 32.37 -2.20
C GLU A 193 10.24 31.52 -3.17
N GLU A 194 11.35 30.95 -2.67
CA GLU A 194 12.18 30.03 -3.45
C GLU A 194 11.43 28.71 -3.68
N LEU A 195 10.85 28.16 -2.61
CA LEU A 195 10.13 26.90 -2.60
C LEU A 195 8.89 26.93 -3.50
N SER A 196 8.18 28.06 -3.59
CA SER A 196 7.05 28.18 -4.51
C SER A 196 7.46 28.05 -5.99
N LYS A 197 8.72 28.32 -6.32
CA LYS A 197 9.29 28.17 -7.67
C LYS A 197 9.94 26.80 -7.88
N LYS A 198 9.71 25.85 -6.97
CA LYS A 198 10.24 24.49 -7.03
C LYS A 198 9.11 23.47 -6.94
N SER A 199 9.29 22.34 -7.62
CA SER A 199 8.29 21.28 -7.59
C SER A 199 8.40 20.45 -6.31
N ILE A 200 7.25 20.15 -5.69
CA ILE A 200 7.17 19.38 -4.46
C ILE A 200 7.46 17.89 -4.77
N PRO A 201 8.38 17.20 -4.07
CA PRO A 201 8.64 15.79 -4.29
C PRO A 201 7.51 14.90 -3.73
N SER A 202 7.21 13.79 -4.39
CA SER A 202 6.18 12.80 -3.98
C SER A 202 6.33 12.23 -2.57
N SER A 203 7.52 12.29 -1.98
CA SER A 203 7.79 11.84 -0.62
C SER A 203 7.35 12.87 0.44
N PHE A 204 7.16 14.14 0.06
CA PHE A 204 6.81 15.23 0.96
C PHE A 204 5.33 15.60 0.85
N ARG A 205 4.45 14.82 1.50
CA ARG A 205 2.98 14.99 1.39
C ARG A 205 2.34 15.43 2.70
N GLY A 206 3.07 16.23 3.47
CA GLY A 206 2.59 16.96 4.65
C GLY A 206 2.37 18.45 4.41
N VAL A 207 2.67 18.96 3.21
CA VAL A 207 2.55 20.38 2.84
C VAL A 207 1.38 20.62 1.90
N ALA A 208 0.92 21.88 1.84
CA ALA A 208 -0.04 22.29 0.82
C ALA A 208 0.60 22.24 -0.57
N GLY A 209 -0.19 21.91 -1.59
CA GLY A 209 0.23 21.83 -2.98
C GLY A 209 0.18 20.43 -3.58
N LEU A 210 0.32 20.36 -4.91
CA LEU A 210 0.21 19.12 -5.66
C LEU A 210 1.58 18.49 -5.87
N ALA A 211 1.92 17.51 -5.03
CA ALA A 211 3.22 16.85 -5.10
C ALA A 211 3.41 16.04 -6.40
N ASN A 212 4.66 15.97 -6.86
CA ASN A 212 5.08 15.20 -8.03
C ASN A 212 4.33 15.55 -9.33
N VAL A 213 3.83 16.78 -9.43
CA VAL A 213 3.10 17.26 -10.60
C VAL A 213 4.05 17.51 -11.77
N SER A 214 3.69 16.99 -12.94
CA SER A 214 4.44 17.22 -14.18
C SER A 214 3.54 16.99 -15.39
N HIS A 215 3.84 17.68 -16.49
CA HIS A 215 3.26 17.41 -17.80
C HIS A 215 4.17 16.44 -18.56
N HIS A 216 3.58 15.34 -18.97
CA HIS A 216 4.22 14.30 -19.76
C HIS A 216 3.75 14.41 -21.22
N GLU A 217 4.69 14.29 -22.16
CA GLU A 217 4.42 14.34 -23.59
C GLU A 217 5.17 13.20 -24.29
N CYS A 218 4.47 12.49 -25.19
CA CYS A 218 5.05 11.47 -26.06
C CYS A 218 5.02 11.96 -27.51
N LYS A 219 6.18 11.94 -28.17
CA LYS A 219 6.33 12.26 -29.59
C LYS A 219 6.78 11.04 -30.38
N VAL A 220 6.20 10.88 -31.56
CA VAL A 220 6.62 9.92 -32.58
C VAL A 220 7.10 10.72 -33.79
N ASN A 221 8.35 10.51 -34.19
CA ASN A 221 9.00 11.26 -35.28
C ASN A 221 8.84 12.78 -35.10
N ASP A 222 9.08 13.26 -33.87
CA ASP A 222 8.99 14.66 -33.45
C ASP A 222 7.56 15.27 -33.50
N VAL A 223 6.53 14.46 -33.78
CA VAL A 223 5.12 14.86 -33.72
C VAL A 223 4.51 14.45 -32.37
N PRO A 224 3.89 15.36 -31.59
CA PRO A 224 3.15 15.02 -30.39
C PRO A 224 1.96 14.11 -30.70
N VAL A 225 1.90 12.94 -30.05
CA VAL A 225 0.82 11.95 -30.27
C VAL A 225 -0.06 11.74 -29.04
N LEU A 226 0.42 12.20 -27.88
CA LEU A 226 -0.19 12.03 -26.58
C LEU A 226 0.42 13.00 -25.57
N SER A 227 -0.42 13.60 -24.74
CA SER A 227 0.02 14.32 -23.53
C SER A 227 -0.94 14.10 -22.34
N TYR A 228 -0.40 14.22 -21.14
CA TYR A 228 -1.16 14.15 -19.89
C TYR A 228 -0.37 14.72 -18.72
N PHE A 229 -1.08 15.10 -17.66
CA PHE A 229 -0.48 15.46 -16.38
C PHE A 229 -0.38 14.24 -15.48
N ARG A 230 0.75 14.08 -14.81
CA ARG A 230 0.92 13.08 -13.74
C ARG A 230 1.19 13.79 -12.42
N HIS A 231 0.74 13.18 -11.32
CA HIS A 231 0.90 13.76 -9.98
C HIS A 231 0.79 12.69 -8.88
N ALA A 232 1.18 13.04 -7.65
CA ALA A 232 0.77 12.30 -6.45
C ALA A 232 -0.69 12.63 -6.12
N THR A 233 -1.40 11.74 -5.41
CA THR A 233 -2.81 11.97 -5.07
C THR A 233 -3.07 13.35 -4.45
N GLN A 234 -4.21 13.94 -4.78
CA GLN A 234 -4.57 15.32 -4.42
C GLN A 234 -4.64 15.55 -2.91
N LEU A 235 -4.80 14.51 -2.11
CA LEU A 235 -4.73 14.59 -0.66
C LEU A 235 -3.26 14.58 -0.19
N PRO A 236 -2.80 15.58 0.59
CA PRO A 236 -1.54 15.48 1.33
C PRO A 236 -1.63 14.36 2.38
N ILE A 237 -1.28 13.14 1.98
CA ILE A 237 -1.63 11.92 2.73
C ILE A 237 -0.98 11.83 4.11
N ASP A 238 0.11 12.54 4.37
CA ASP A 238 0.77 12.52 5.67
C ASP A 238 -0.05 13.27 6.74
N LEU A 239 -1.00 14.11 6.30
CA LEU A 239 -1.99 14.75 7.17
C LEU A 239 -3.08 13.78 7.66
N LEU A 240 -3.28 12.61 7.03
CA LEU A 240 -4.27 11.61 7.48
C LEU A 240 -3.99 11.07 8.89
N GLY A 241 -2.74 11.12 9.35
CA GLY A 241 -2.33 10.67 10.68
C GLY A 241 -2.55 11.71 11.79
N LYS A 242 -2.92 12.94 11.44
CA LYS A 242 -3.06 14.05 12.38
C LYS A 242 -4.53 14.20 12.78
N LYS A 243 -4.79 14.31 14.09
CA LYS A 243 -6.14 14.50 14.64
C LYS A 243 -6.55 15.97 14.56
N GLY A 244 -7.83 16.24 14.30
CA GLY A 244 -8.39 17.59 14.37
C GLY A 244 -8.05 18.49 13.18
N ILE A 245 -7.63 17.91 12.06
CA ILE A 245 -7.35 18.62 10.81
C ILE A 245 -8.11 18.04 9.62
N GLU A 246 -9.22 17.34 9.87
CA GLU A 246 -10.03 16.68 8.84
C GLU A 246 -10.63 17.69 7.84
N ASP A 247 -11.07 18.85 8.33
CA ASP A 247 -11.59 19.93 7.47
C ASP A 247 -10.45 20.52 6.60
N GLU A 248 -9.23 20.61 7.15
CA GLU A 248 -8.05 21.06 6.40
C GLU A 248 -7.61 20.03 5.34
N GLN A 249 -7.70 18.73 5.63
CA GLN A 249 -7.47 17.67 4.63
C GLN A 249 -8.40 17.83 3.43
N PHE A 250 -9.69 18.11 3.69
CA PHE A 250 -10.67 18.34 2.63
C PHE A 250 -10.38 19.64 1.88
N ARG A 251 -10.10 20.74 2.59
CA ARG A 251 -9.77 22.04 1.99
C ARG A 251 -8.56 21.95 1.05
N LEU A 252 -7.48 21.29 1.47
CA LEU A 252 -6.28 21.10 0.66
C LEU A 252 -6.52 20.16 -0.54
N THR A 253 -7.39 19.16 -0.39
CA THR A 253 -7.82 18.35 -1.53
C THR A 253 -8.57 19.22 -2.55
N CYS A 254 -9.44 20.12 -2.10
CA CYS A 254 -10.12 21.08 -2.99
C CYS A 254 -9.15 22.07 -3.65
N LEU A 255 -8.16 22.58 -2.91
CA LEU A 255 -7.10 23.43 -3.45
C LEU A 255 -6.38 22.73 -4.62
N ASN A 256 -5.99 21.47 -4.40
CA ASN A 256 -5.30 20.66 -5.40
C ASN A 256 -6.17 20.29 -6.61
N ILE A 257 -7.48 20.08 -6.43
CA ILE A 257 -8.41 19.89 -7.57
C ILE A 257 -8.60 21.20 -8.36
N ALA A 258 -8.77 22.33 -7.68
CA ALA A 258 -8.87 23.62 -8.35
C ALA A 258 -7.62 23.94 -9.19
N SER A 259 -6.45 23.57 -8.67
CA SER A 259 -5.18 23.61 -9.39
C SER A 259 -5.17 22.80 -10.68
N GLN A 260 -5.74 21.59 -10.67
CA GLN A 260 -5.89 20.78 -11.88
C GLN A 260 -6.77 21.50 -12.91
N ILE A 261 -7.86 22.10 -12.46
CA ILE A 261 -8.78 22.84 -13.34
C ILE A 261 -8.07 24.04 -13.98
N ARG A 262 -7.36 24.85 -13.19
CA ARG A 262 -6.61 26.02 -13.70
C ARG A 262 -5.55 25.63 -14.72
N LEU A 263 -4.68 24.67 -14.40
CA LEU A 263 -3.66 24.21 -15.34
C LEU A 263 -4.27 23.64 -16.63
N SER A 264 -5.39 22.92 -16.53
CA SER A 264 -6.08 22.38 -17.71
C SER A 264 -6.63 23.49 -18.61
N LEU A 265 -7.15 24.56 -18.01
CA LEU A 265 -7.64 25.72 -18.74
C LEU A 265 -6.50 26.50 -19.40
N ASP A 266 -5.38 26.71 -18.70
CA ASP A 266 -4.20 27.38 -19.24
C ASP A 266 -3.58 26.58 -20.38
N GLU A 267 -3.55 25.26 -20.27
CA GLU A 267 -3.11 24.37 -21.34
C GLU A 267 -4.00 24.47 -22.57
N LYS A 268 -5.32 24.48 -22.38
CA LYS A 268 -6.27 24.70 -23.46
C LYS A 268 -5.99 26.04 -24.15
N LEU A 269 -5.82 27.13 -23.41
CA LEU A 269 -5.55 28.46 -23.99
C LEU A 269 -4.27 28.50 -24.83
N ARG A 270 -3.19 27.83 -24.39
CA ARG A 270 -1.93 27.74 -25.14
C ARG A 270 -2.09 27.02 -26.49
N HIS A 271 -2.96 26.02 -26.56
CA HIS A 271 -3.15 25.18 -27.74
C HIS A 271 -4.30 25.62 -28.66
N SER A 272 -5.22 26.48 -28.19
CA SER A 272 -6.45 26.85 -28.90
C SER A 272 -6.52 28.32 -29.31
N ALA A 273 -5.44 28.86 -29.89
CA ALA A 273 -5.47 30.15 -30.60
C ALA A 273 -6.47 30.16 -31.79
N SER A 274 -6.96 28.99 -32.23
CA SER A 274 -7.81 28.84 -33.43
C SER A 274 -9.05 27.93 -33.30
N SER A 275 -9.33 27.29 -32.16
CA SER A 275 -10.45 26.32 -32.08
C SER A 275 -11.66 26.83 -31.28
N SER A 276 -12.84 26.76 -31.88
CA SER A 276 -14.16 27.10 -31.33
C SER A 276 -14.70 26.05 -30.35
N GLN A 277 -13.85 25.30 -29.63
CA GLN A 277 -14.32 24.23 -28.75
C GLN A 277 -15.06 24.78 -27.52
N GLU A 278 -16.38 24.59 -27.52
CA GLU A 278 -17.32 25.04 -26.48
C GLU A 278 -17.16 24.31 -25.13
N GLU A 279 -16.53 23.13 -25.10
CA GLU A 279 -16.35 22.31 -23.89
C GLU A 279 -14.88 21.94 -23.66
N LEU A 280 -14.46 21.85 -22.39
CA LEU A 280 -13.20 21.26 -21.94
C LEU A 280 -13.52 20.11 -20.99
N VAL A 281 -13.10 18.91 -21.34
CA VAL A 281 -13.25 17.71 -20.50
C VAL A 281 -11.96 17.49 -19.73
N ILE A 282 -12.06 17.40 -18.41
CA ILE A 282 -10.92 17.19 -17.50
C ILE A 282 -11.10 15.84 -16.81
N LEU A 283 -10.20 14.90 -17.08
CA LEU A 283 -10.18 13.58 -16.46
C LEU A 283 -9.23 13.59 -15.26
N SER A 284 -9.73 13.29 -14.07
CA SER A 284 -8.96 13.06 -12.85
C SER A 284 -8.95 11.58 -12.48
N GLN A 285 -7.98 10.85 -13.04
CA GLN A 285 -7.86 9.41 -12.93
C GLN A 285 -6.98 9.00 -11.75
N SER A 286 -7.47 8.06 -10.93
CA SER A 286 -6.74 7.52 -9.79
C SER A 286 -6.41 6.04 -9.92
N ILE A 287 -5.30 5.62 -9.32
CA ILE A 287 -4.83 4.23 -9.31
C ILE A 287 -4.63 3.76 -7.85
N VAL A 288 -5.65 4.01 -7.03
CA VAL A 288 -5.71 3.60 -5.62
C VAL A 288 -6.66 2.42 -5.43
N SER A 289 -6.53 1.72 -4.31
CA SER A 289 -7.27 0.48 -4.04
C SER A 289 -8.18 0.61 -2.83
N PRO A 290 -9.26 1.41 -2.92
CA PRO A 290 -10.20 1.59 -1.82
C PRO A 290 -10.92 0.27 -1.51
N GLY A 291 -11.39 0.11 -0.29
CA GLY A 291 -12.10 -1.07 0.21
C GLY A 291 -11.85 -1.34 1.68
N VAL A 292 -12.54 -2.36 2.22
CA VAL A 292 -12.40 -2.78 3.63
C VAL A 292 -10.95 -3.07 3.98
N ILE A 293 -10.20 -3.73 3.07
CA ILE A 293 -8.79 -4.05 3.30
C ILE A 293 -7.91 -2.83 3.40
N ALA A 294 -8.16 -1.76 2.65
CA ALA A 294 -7.38 -0.54 2.80
C ALA A 294 -7.59 0.09 4.18
N ASN A 295 -8.82 0.06 4.71
CA ASN A 295 -9.14 0.49 6.06
C ASN A 295 -8.46 -0.40 7.12
N VAL A 296 -8.54 -1.72 6.95
CA VAL A 296 -7.89 -2.69 7.84
C VAL A 296 -6.37 -2.52 7.81
N LYS A 297 -5.79 -2.39 6.62
CA LYS A 297 -4.35 -2.16 6.44
C LYS A 297 -3.91 -0.90 7.17
N ALA A 298 -4.59 0.22 6.97
CA ALA A 298 -4.24 1.48 7.64
C ALA A 298 -4.46 1.44 9.17
N ARG A 299 -5.48 0.71 9.64
CA ARG A 299 -5.78 0.61 11.08
C ARG A 299 -4.84 -0.34 11.81
N PHE A 300 -4.52 -1.48 11.20
CA PHE A 300 -3.86 -2.59 11.89
C PHE A 300 -2.46 -2.90 11.38
N ILE A 301 -2.17 -2.69 10.09
CA ILE A 301 -0.94 -3.16 9.42
C ILE A 301 0.07 -2.04 9.15
N SER A 302 -0.39 -0.83 8.83
CA SER A 302 0.46 0.31 8.46
C SER A 302 -0.07 1.64 8.97
N VAL A 303 0.47 2.77 8.50
CA VAL A 303 0.12 4.11 9.00
C VAL A 303 -1.15 4.65 8.35
N ALA A 304 -1.75 5.69 8.93
CA ALA A 304 -2.99 6.28 8.40
C ALA A 304 -2.87 6.74 6.93
N SER A 305 -1.69 7.15 6.49
CA SER A 305 -1.41 7.52 5.09
C SER A 305 -1.50 6.35 4.10
N ASP A 306 -1.70 5.12 4.59
CA ASP A 306 -1.96 3.96 3.75
C ASP A 306 -3.43 3.70 3.45
N ASN A 307 -4.34 4.54 3.95
CA ASN A 307 -5.77 4.39 3.73
C ASN A 307 -6.21 4.86 2.33
N ASP A 308 -6.08 3.98 1.34
CA ASP A 308 -6.54 4.21 -0.04
C ASP A 308 -8.06 4.51 -0.12
N THR A 309 -8.87 4.04 0.84
CA THR A 309 -10.31 4.35 0.91
C THR A 309 -10.54 5.81 1.20
N LYS A 310 -9.89 6.36 2.24
CA LYS A 310 -10.08 7.76 2.61
C LYS A 310 -9.49 8.72 1.57
N ILE A 311 -8.39 8.34 0.93
CA ILE A 311 -7.82 9.08 -0.21
C ILE A 311 -8.85 9.17 -1.35
N TYR A 312 -9.46 8.04 -1.71
CA TYR A 312 -10.48 7.98 -2.74
C TYR A 312 -11.71 8.82 -2.39
N GLU A 313 -12.28 8.63 -1.19
CA GLU A 313 -13.50 9.32 -0.74
C GLU A 313 -13.33 10.84 -0.73
N LEU A 314 -12.21 11.37 -0.22
CA LEU A 314 -11.96 12.81 -0.20
C LEU A 314 -11.82 13.41 -1.60
N LYS A 315 -11.15 12.69 -2.52
CA LYS A 315 -11.06 13.12 -3.93
C LYS A 315 -12.45 13.19 -4.56
N GLU A 316 -13.26 12.16 -4.41
CA GLU A 316 -14.61 12.12 -5.00
C GLU A 316 -15.52 13.19 -4.41
N GLN A 317 -15.44 13.45 -3.09
CA GLN A 317 -16.18 14.55 -2.46
C GLN A 317 -15.79 15.91 -3.05
N ALA A 318 -14.49 16.16 -3.25
CA ALA A 318 -14.02 17.41 -3.84
C ALA A 318 -14.47 17.56 -5.30
N ILE A 319 -14.36 16.50 -6.11
CA ILE A 319 -14.84 16.51 -7.51
C ILE A 319 -16.34 16.79 -7.58
N GLN A 320 -17.14 16.14 -6.72
CA GLN A 320 -18.60 16.36 -6.68
C GLN A 320 -18.95 17.81 -6.34
N LEU A 321 -18.25 18.41 -5.38
CA LEU A 321 -18.42 19.81 -5.01
C LEU A 321 -18.11 20.75 -6.19
N PHE A 322 -16.97 20.57 -6.85
CA PHE A 322 -16.62 21.39 -8.02
C PHE A 322 -17.58 21.18 -9.19
N GLN A 323 -17.97 19.94 -9.47
CA GLN A 323 -18.90 19.63 -10.56
C GLN A 323 -20.27 20.25 -10.31
N HIS A 324 -20.78 20.22 -9.08
CA HIS A 324 -22.02 20.88 -8.72
C HIS A 324 -21.91 22.40 -8.81
N ALA A 325 -20.81 22.98 -8.30
CA ALA A 325 -20.57 24.42 -8.31
C ALA A 325 -20.45 24.99 -9.74
N LEU A 326 -19.76 24.27 -10.63
CA LEU A 326 -19.61 24.63 -12.05
C LEU A 326 -20.94 24.54 -12.81
N ALA A 327 -21.79 23.56 -12.48
CA ALA A 327 -23.08 23.39 -13.12
C ALA A 327 -24.14 24.39 -12.61
N ASN A 328 -24.04 24.84 -11.36
CA ASN A 328 -25.05 25.67 -10.69
C ASN A 328 -24.44 26.90 -9.99
N PRO A 329 -23.72 27.79 -10.70
CA PRO A 329 -22.98 28.90 -10.09
C PRO A 329 -23.89 29.89 -9.33
N GLU A 330 -25.15 30.04 -9.75
CA GLU A 330 -26.12 30.95 -9.14
C GLU A 330 -26.94 30.30 -8.00
N ALA A 331 -26.74 29.01 -7.71
CA ALA A 331 -27.42 28.35 -6.60
C ALA A 331 -26.81 28.74 -5.24
N LYS A 332 -27.67 28.84 -4.22
CA LYS A 332 -27.26 29.08 -2.83
C LYS A 332 -26.47 27.90 -2.27
N ILE A 333 -25.46 28.21 -1.47
CA ILE A 333 -24.75 27.21 -0.67
C ILE A 333 -25.56 26.99 0.61
N ASP A 334 -26.22 25.85 0.74
CA ASP A 334 -26.99 25.51 1.96
C ASP A 334 -26.18 24.65 2.95
N ASP A 335 -25.03 24.12 2.54
CA ASP A 335 -24.17 23.28 3.38
C ASP A 335 -23.31 24.15 4.32
N ASP A 336 -23.68 24.18 5.60
CA ASP A 336 -22.97 24.90 6.66
C ASP A 336 -21.51 24.46 6.83
N LYS A 337 -21.19 23.20 6.52
CA LYS A 337 -19.81 22.71 6.58
C LYS A 337 -18.99 23.33 5.45
N ILE A 338 -19.53 23.43 4.24
CA ILE A 338 -18.86 24.11 3.12
C ILE A 338 -18.62 25.59 3.45
N LYS A 339 -19.63 26.27 3.99
CA LYS A 339 -19.51 27.66 4.47
C LYS A 339 -18.36 27.83 5.46
N ARG A 340 -18.35 27.01 6.53
CA ARG A 340 -17.32 27.06 7.57
C ARG A 340 -15.90 26.79 7.07
N ILE A 341 -15.74 25.88 6.09
CA ILE A 341 -14.41 25.47 5.61
C ILE A 341 -13.79 26.52 4.69
N PHE A 342 -14.59 27.18 3.83
CA PHE A 342 -14.07 27.99 2.73
C PHE A 342 -14.29 29.50 2.88
N PHE A 343 -15.11 29.92 3.84
CA PHE A 343 -15.47 31.33 4.03
C PHE A 343 -15.24 31.76 5.48
N LEU A 344 -14.86 33.03 5.65
CA LEU A 344 -14.71 33.67 6.95
C LEU A 344 -16.07 33.85 7.62
N GLU A 345 -16.11 33.96 8.95
CA GLU A 345 -17.36 34.18 9.69
C GLU A 345 -18.12 35.43 9.23
N GLU A 346 -17.40 36.49 8.86
CA GLU A 346 -17.96 37.73 8.32
C GLU A 346 -18.61 37.53 6.93
N GLU A 347 -18.07 36.61 6.12
CA GLU A 347 -18.61 36.29 4.79
C GLU A 347 -19.87 35.42 4.91
N ASN A 348 -19.95 34.58 5.94
CA ASN A 348 -21.09 33.70 6.21
C ASN A 348 -22.38 34.44 6.61
N GLN A 349 -22.30 35.74 6.89
CA GLN A 349 -23.46 36.59 7.15
C GLN A 349 -24.21 36.98 5.86
N LYS A 350 -23.67 36.66 4.68
CA LYS A 350 -24.28 36.94 3.37
C LYS A 350 -24.89 35.67 2.77
N ASP A 351 -25.84 35.85 1.86
CA ASP A 351 -26.33 34.77 0.99
C ASP A 351 -25.19 34.33 0.04
N LEU A 352 -24.41 33.32 0.44
CA LEU A 352 -23.30 32.78 -0.35
C LEU A 352 -23.80 31.88 -1.48
N LEU A 353 -23.31 32.11 -2.70
CA LEU A 353 -23.61 31.35 -3.91
C LEU A 353 -22.41 30.50 -4.34
N TYR A 354 -22.64 29.45 -5.14
CA TYR A 354 -21.53 28.60 -5.62
C TYR A 354 -20.51 29.34 -6.49
N LYS A 355 -20.90 30.43 -7.15
CA LYS A 355 -19.94 31.34 -7.83
C LYS A 355 -18.93 31.97 -6.87
N ASP A 356 -19.32 32.23 -5.62
CA ASP A 356 -18.42 32.77 -4.60
C ASP A 356 -17.40 31.72 -4.17
N PHE A 357 -17.82 30.45 -4.07
CA PHE A 357 -16.90 29.32 -3.86
C PHE A 357 -15.90 29.19 -5.02
N LEU A 358 -16.37 29.23 -6.27
CA LEU A 358 -15.48 29.19 -7.44
C LEU A 358 -14.50 30.37 -7.47
N LYS A 359 -14.94 31.56 -7.01
CA LYS A 359 -14.11 32.76 -6.90
C LYS A 359 -12.96 32.60 -5.88
N LYS A 360 -13.17 31.89 -4.76
CA LYS A 360 -12.07 31.56 -3.81
C LYS A 360 -10.91 30.85 -4.50
N TRP A 361 -11.21 30.09 -5.56
CA TRP A 361 -10.25 29.33 -6.33
C TRP A 361 -9.81 30.01 -7.63
N ARG A 362 -10.22 31.26 -7.88
CA ARG A 362 -10.01 31.98 -9.14
C ARG A 362 -10.55 31.24 -10.38
N LEU A 363 -11.62 30.48 -10.22
CA LEU A 363 -12.28 29.76 -11.32
C LEU A 363 -13.47 30.53 -11.92
N ASN A 364 -13.80 31.72 -11.39
CA ASN A 364 -14.92 32.55 -11.85
C ASN A 364 -14.68 34.05 -11.61
N VAL A 365 -13.67 34.65 -12.26
CA VAL A 365 -13.38 36.09 -12.14
C VAL A 365 -13.63 36.81 -13.48
N PRO A 366 -14.67 37.66 -13.60
CA PRO A 366 -14.73 38.63 -14.66
C PRO A 366 -13.76 39.79 -14.35
N HIS A 367 -12.93 40.12 -15.36
CA HIS A 367 -11.98 41.25 -15.48
C HIS A 367 -10.46 40.96 -15.40
N ASN A 368 -9.84 41.21 -16.56
CA ASN A 368 -8.51 41.75 -16.86
C ASN A 368 -7.22 40.97 -16.60
N THR A 369 -7.23 39.75 -16.04
CA THR A 369 -5.99 38.94 -15.99
C THR A 369 -6.10 37.50 -16.49
N TYR A 370 -7.30 36.90 -16.54
CA TYR A 370 -7.51 35.56 -17.11
C TYR A 370 -8.82 35.54 -17.90
N GLN A 371 -8.75 35.80 -19.21
CA GLN A 371 -9.92 35.71 -20.11
C GLN A 371 -10.21 34.25 -20.48
N TYR A 372 -10.91 33.51 -19.63
CA TYR A 372 -11.58 32.30 -20.10
C TYR A 372 -12.88 32.72 -20.81
N LYS A 373 -12.98 32.51 -22.13
CA LYS A 373 -14.31 32.49 -22.80
C LYS A 373 -15.22 31.51 -22.04
N PRO A 374 -16.56 31.63 -22.09
CA PRO A 374 -17.45 30.67 -21.42
C PRO A 374 -17.30 29.29 -22.05
N VAL A 375 -16.30 28.53 -21.57
CA VAL A 375 -16.04 27.14 -21.93
C VAL A 375 -16.77 26.30 -20.90
N LYS A 376 -17.67 25.44 -21.36
CA LYS A 376 -18.30 24.43 -20.50
C LYS A 376 -17.20 23.51 -19.95
N LEU A 377 -17.18 23.31 -18.63
CA LEU A 377 -16.23 22.40 -17.99
C LEU A 377 -16.93 21.11 -17.57
N THR A 378 -16.40 19.98 -18.02
CA THR A 378 -16.89 18.66 -17.62
C THR A 378 -15.79 17.92 -16.87
N LEU A 379 -15.99 17.70 -15.58
CA LEU A 379 -15.09 16.94 -14.71
C LEU A 379 -15.47 15.45 -14.75
N VAL A 380 -14.50 14.60 -15.05
CA VAL A 380 -14.64 13.14 -15.07
C VAL A 380 -13.65 12.57 -14.06
N SER A 381 -14.12 11.80 -13.07
CA SER A 381 -13.27 11.14 -12.07
C SER A 381 -13.40 9.64 -12.15
N THR A 382 -12.30 8.95 -12.49
CA THR A 382 -12.26 7.48 -12.54
C THR A 382 -11.20 6.95 -11.60
N ASN A 383 -11.36 5.71 -11.15
CA ASN A 383 -10.34 5.01 -10.37
C ASN A 383 -10.17 3.57 -10.85
N HIS A 384 -8.93 3.16 -11.13
CA HIS A 384 -8.58 1.84 -11.66
C HIS A 384 -7.58 1.14 -10.72
N PRO A 385 -8.02 0.20 -9.87
CA PRO A 385 -7.16 -0.40 -8.85
C PRO A 385 -6.26 -1.47 -9.47
N LEU A 386 -4.94 -1.33 -9.30
CA LEU A 386 -3.94 -2.31 -9.73
C LEU A 386 -3.35 -3.06 -8.51
N ASN A 387 -4.19 -3.65 -7.65
CA ASN A 387 -3.75 -4.28 -6.40
C ASN A 387 -4.27 -5.71 -6.23
N THR A 388 -3.36 -6.59 -5.84
CA THR A 388 -3.59 -8.01 -5.52
C THR A 388 -4.59 -8.20 -4.38
N LEU A 389 -4.64 -7.29 -3.41
CA LEU A 389 -5.53 -7.39 -2.25
C LEU A 389 -7.03 -7.15 -2.55
N ARG A 390 -7.41 -6.96 -3.82
CA ARG A 390 -8.82 -6.82 -4.25
C ARG A 390 -9.58 -8.15 -4.31
N HIS A 391 -8.90 -9.29 -4.16
CA HIS A 391 -9.53 -10.62 -4.14
C HIS A 391 -10.65 -10.77 -3.09
N PHE A 392 -10.59 -9.98 -2.02
CA PHE A 392 -11.49 -10.16 -0.90
C PHE A 392 -12.81 -9.39 -1.06
N GLU A 393 -12.81 -8.22 -1.69
CA GLU A 393 -14.04 -7.46 -1.94
C GLU A 393 -13.85 -6.30 -2.92
N ALA A 394 -14.83 -6.08 -3.81
CA ALA A 394 -14.89 -4.89 -4.66
C ALA A 394 -15.55 -3.72 -3.93
N TYR A 395 -14.96 -2.52 -3.99
CA TYR A 395 -15.52 -1.34 -3.34
C TYR A 395 -16.63 -0.70 -4.19
N GLN A 396 -17.88 -0.96 -3.79
CA GLN A 396 -19.08 -0.58 -4.56
C GLN A 396 -19.21 0.91 -4.91
N PRO A 397 -18.91 1.88 -4.01
CA PRO A 397 -19.00 3.30 -4.35
C PRO A 397 -18.13 3.67 -5.56
N GLN A 398 -16.94 3.08 -5.66
CA GLN A 398 -16.03 3.32 -6.78
C GLN A 398 -16.52 2.71 -8.10
N ILE A 399 -17.15 1.54 -8.08
CA ILE A 399 -17.78 0.98 -9.29
C ILE A 399 -18.87 1.91 -9.79
N LYS A 400 -19.77 2.35 -8.90
CA LYS A 400 -20.88 3.25 -9.25
C LYS A 400 -20.37 4.58 -9.79
N ASN A 401 -19.37 5.17 -9.16
CA ASN A 401 -18.78 6.43 -9.61
C ASN A 401 -18.06 6.27 -10.96
N ASN A 402 -17.31 5.19 -11.19
CA ASN A 402 -16.71 4.94 -12.50
C ASN A 402 -17.78 4.83 -13.59
N GLU A 403 -18.87 4.08 -13.35
CA GLU A 403 -19.97 3.97 -14.32
C GLU A 403 -20.61 5.33 -14.62
N LYS A 404 -20.87 6.14 -13.59
CA LYS A 404 -21.39 7.51 -13.77
C LYS A 404 -20.42 8.37 -14.61
N ASN A 405 -19.12 8.30 -14.31
CA ASN A 405 -18.11 9.11 -14.99
C ASN A 405 -17.86 8.66 -16.43
N THR A 406 -17.92 7.36 -16.71
CA THR A 406 -17.93 6.89 -18.10
C THR A 406 -19.16 7.42 -18.84
N ALA A 407 -20.33 7.52 -18.20
CA ALA A 407 -21.55 8.04 -18.84
C ALA A 407 -21.42 9.53 -19.21
N LEU A 408 -20.85 10.32 -18.29
CA LEU A 408 -20.52 11.72 -18.53
C LEU A 408 -19.53 11.86 -19.70
N LEU A 409 -18.51 10.99 -19.77
CA LEU A 409 -17.56 10.98 -20.88
C LEU A 409 -18.25 10.66 -22.22
N LEU A 410 -19.19 9.70 -22.26
CA LEU A 410 -19.97 9.39 -23.46
C LEU A 410 -20.79 10.59 -23.94
N GLY A 411 -21.42 11.33 -23.02
CA GLY A 411 -22.15 12.56 -23.35
C GLY A 411 -21.25 13.65 -23.95
N ALA A 412 -20.03 13.80 -23.41
CA ALA A 412 -19.04 14.72 -23.97
C ALA A 412 -18.58 14.30 -25.38
N VAL A 413 -18.39 12.99 -25.62
CA VAL A 413 -18.11 12.47 -26.97
C VAL A 413 -19.26 12.78 -27.93
N ALA A 414 -20.52 12.59 -27.51
CA ALA A 414 -21.67 12.89 -28.34
C ALA A 414 -21.70 14.36 -28.80
N ARG A 415 -21.42 15.29 -27.88
CA ARG A 415 -21.32 16.72 -28.19
C ARG A 415 -20.15 17.04 -29.11
N HIS A 416 -19.02 16.35 -28.97
CA HIS A 416 -17.87 16.50 -29.87
C HIS A 416 -18.16 16.01 -31.30
N LEU A 417 -18.98 14.96 -31.44
CA LEU A 417 -19.34 14.41 -32.74
C LEU A 417 -20.40 15.25 -33.49
N LYS A 418 -21.24 15.99 -32.77
CA LYS A 418 -22.37 16.73 -33.35
C LYS A 418 -21.98 17.72 -34.45
N PRO A 419 -20.90 18.51 -34.33
CA PRO A 419 -20.44 19.40 -35.41
C PRO A 419 -19.94 18.69 -36.67
N LEU A 420 -19.70 17.37 -36.63
CA LEU A 420 -19.20 16.60 -37.78
C LEU A 420 -20.29 16.23 -38.80
N MET A 421 -21.56 16.53 -38.51
CA MET A 421 -22.65 16.30 -39.45
C MET A 421 -22.42 17.11 -40.75
N MET A 422 -22.42 16.43 -41.88
CA MET A 422 -22.10 17.04 -43.17
C MET A 422 -23.32 17.78 -43.75
N ALA A 423 -23.08 18.95 -44.34
CA ALA A 423 -24.11 19.64 -45.10
C ALA A 423 -24.47 18.83 -46.36
N LYS A 424 -25.76 18.69 -46.64
CA LYS A 424 -26.23 18.06 -47.87
C LYS A 424 -25.80 18.90 -49.08
N PRO A 425 -25.35 18.27 -50.19
CA PRO A 425 -24.93 18.99 -51.38
C PRO A 425 -26.12 19.82 -51.92
N LYS A 426 -25.84 21.06 -52.34
CA LYS A 426 -26.85 21.93 -52.95
C LYS A 426 -27.03 21.53 -54.41
N ALA A 427 -28.28 21.53 -54.88
CA ALA A 427 -28.65 21.08 -56.23
C ALA A 427 -28.39 22.13 -57.34
N HIS A 428 -27.56 23.14 -57.11
CA HIS A 428 -27.37 24.22 -58.07
C HIS A 428 -26.36 23.78 -59.15
N GLU A 429 -26.84 23.74 -60.41
CA GLU A 429 -26.12 23.37 -61.64
C GLU A 429 -25.97 21.84 -61.86
N ILE A 430 -27.09 21.18 -62.17
CA ILE A 430 -27.10 19.82 -62.74
C ILE A 430 -27.54 19.93 -64.19
N ASP A 431 -26.60 19.92 -65.13
CA ASP A 431 -26.86 20.17 -66.55
C ASP A 431 -26.77 18.89 -67.40
N ASN A 432 -26.26 17.78 -66.86
CA ASN A 432 -26.19 16.49 -67.56
C ASN A 432 -26.32 15.26 -66.63
N TRP A 433 -26.53 14.08 -67.23
CA TRP A 433 -26.74 12.82 -66.52
C TRP A 433 -25.55 12.38 -65.63
N PRO A 434 -24.28 12.46 -66.08
CA PRO A 434 -23.13 12.16 -65.21
C PRO A 434 -23.04 13.05 -63.96
N GLN A 435 -23.39 14.34 -64.07
CA GLN A 435 -23.44 15.24 -62.92
C GLN A 435 -24.56 14.87 -61.94
N LEU A 436 -25.73 14.46 -62.44
CA LEU A 436 -26.84 13.97 -61.61
C LEU A 436 -26.46 12.69 -60.86
N GLU A 437 -25.82 11.74 -61.53
CA GLU A 437 -25.37 10.47 -60.93
C GLU A 437 -24.34 10.72 -59.83
N ASN A 438 -23.36 11.61 -60.07
CA ASN A 438 -22.38 12.00 -59.06
C ASN A 438 -23.03 12.74 -57.88
N TYR A 439 -24.00 13.63 -58.14
CA TYR A 439 -24.78 14.31 -57.11
C TYR A 439 -25.58 13.30 -56.25
N LEU A 440 -26.30 12.37 -56.86
CA LEU A 440 -27.11 11.36 -56.17
C LEU A 440 -26.23 10.42 -55.33
N ASN A 441 -25.09 9.98 -55.86
CA ASN A 441 -24.13 9.18 -55.13
C ASN A 441 -23.59 9.94 -53.91
N LYS A 442 -23.17 11.20 -54.08
CA LYS A 442 -22.69 12.04 -52.98
C LYS A 442 -23.77 12.33 -51.94
N TYR A 443 -25.01 12.57 -52.38
CA TYR A 443 -26.16 12.78 -51.50
C TYR A 443 -26.50 11.54 -50.67
N ASN A 444 -26.52 10.36 -51.29
CA ASN A 444 -26.80 9.09 -50.63
C ASN A 444 -25.73 8.76 -49.59
N ILE A 445 -24.46 8.93 -49.94
CA ILE A 445 -23.32 8.72 -49.03
C ILE A 445 -23.39 9.66 -47.82
N ILE A 446 -23.60 10.97 -48.05
CA ILE A 446 -23.72 11.95 -46.95
C ILE A 446 -24.93 11.63 -46.06
N THR A 447 -26.03 11.20 -46.65
CA THR A 447 -27.24 10.82 -45.91
C THR A 447 -27.01 9.59 -45.05
N GLU A 448 -26.38 8.54 -45.61
CA GLU A 448 -26.00 7.35 -44.84
C GLU A 448 -25.06 7.68 -43.69
N PHE A 449 -24.03 8.50 -43.96
CA PHE A 449 -23.07 8.97 -42.95
C PHE A 449 -23.77 9.71 -41.81
N ASN A 450 -24.56 10.74 -42.14
CA ASN A 450 -25.28 11.51 -41.14
C ASN A 450 -26.26 10.65 -40.34
N ASN A 451 -26.96 9.70 -40.97
CA ASN A 451 -27.89 8.80 -40.28
C ASN A 451 -27.17 7.90 -39.26
N LYS A 452 -26.03 7.27 -39.64
CA LYS A 452 -25.27 6.43 -38.70
C LYS A 452 -24.66 7.26 -37.57
N LEU A 453 -24.11 8.43 -37.88
CA LEU A 453 -23.55 9.33 -36.89
C LEU A 453 -24.61 9.86 -35.92
N GLU A 454 -25.78 10.28 -36.43
CA GLU A 454 -26.89 10.76 -35.61
C GLU A 454 -27.43 9.65 -34.69
N ASN A 455 -27.53 8.42 -35.18
CA ASN A 455 -27.92 7.27 -34.35
C ASN A 455 -26.93 7.03 -33.21
N LEU A 456 -25.63 7.09 -33.50
CA LEU A 456 -24.60 6.98 -32.46
C LEU A 456 -24.70 8.12 -31.44
N ILE A 457 -24.81 9.37 -31.91
CA ILE A 457 -24.95 10.56 -31.05
C ILE A 457 -26.16 10.41 -30.11
N LYS A 458 -27.34 10.07 -30.64
CA LYS A 458 -28.56 9.88 -29.84
C LYS A 458 -28.37 8.84 -28.74
N VAL A 459 -27.75 7.70 -29.07
CA VAL A 459 -27.51 6.65 -28.08
C VAL A 459 -26.52 7.12 -27.02
N LEU A 460 -25.47 7.86 -27.38
CA LEU A 460 -24.49 8.40 -26.44
C LEU A 460 -25.11 9.47 -25.52
N GLU A 461 -25.88 10.42 -26.05
CA GLU A 461 -26.57 11.47 -25.29
C GLU A 461 -27.55 10.88 -24.26
N LEU A 462 -28.29 9.84 -24.63
CA LEU A 462 -29.18 9.13 -23.71
C LEU A 462 -28.42 8.55 -22.49
N ARG A 463 -27.15 8.16 -22.66
CA ARG A 463 -26.35 7.57 -21.56
C ARG A 463 -25.80 8.58 -20.58
N GLU A 464 -25.70 9.86 -20.93
CA GLU A 464 -25.24 10.87 -19.96
C GLU A 464 -26.18 10.95 -18.74
N LYS A 465 -27.46 10.61 -18.93
CA LYS A 465 -28.50 10.65 -17.89
C LYS A 465 -28.80 9.28 -17.25
N ASP A 466 -28.27 8.18 -17.79
CA ASP A 466 -28.61 6.79 -17.44
C ASP A 466 -27.41 5.92 -17.05
N LYS A 467 -27.66 4.70 -16.56
CA LYS A 467 -26.62 3.68 -16.32
C LYS A 467 -26.16 3.05 -17.65
N ILE A 468 -24.84 3.00 -17.87
CA ILE A 468 -24.23 2.44 -19.10
C ILE A 468 -24.41 0.92 -19.21
N SER A 469 -24.48 0.22 -18.08
CA SER A 469 -24.27 -1.23 -18.00
C SER A 469 -25.22 -2.06 -18.88
N VAL A 470 -26.37 -1.54 -19.29
CA VAL A 470 -27.36 -2.28 -20.11
C VAL A 470 -27.09 -2.18 -21.63
N ASN A 471 -26.25 -1.24 -22.11
CA ASN A 471 -26.21 -0.90 -23.55
C ASN A 471 -24.81 -0.78 -24.20
N ARG A 472 -23.76 -1.29 -23.56
CA ARG A 472 -22.39 -1.26 -24.12
C ARG A 472 -22.30 -1.95 -25.49
N GLU A 473 -22.96 -3.09 -25.64
CA GLU A 473 -22.94 -3.87 -26.88
C GLU A 473 -23.60 -3.13 -28.04
N ALA A 474 -24.71 -2.43 -27.79
CA ALA A 474 -25.40 -1.63 -28.80
C ALA A 474 -24.52 -0.48 -29.30
N ILE A 475 -23.84 0.24 -28.40
CA ILE A 475 -22.90 1.31 -28.77
C ILE A 475 -21.72 0.73 -29.56
N ASN A 476 -21.13 -0.37 -29.10
CA ASN A 476 -20.04 -1.05 -29.80
C ASN A 476 -20.43 -1.49 -31.21
N LYS A 477 -21.66 -1.97 -31.40
CA LYS A 477 -22.19 -2.34 -32.71
C LYS A 477 -22.24 -1.12 -33.65
N LEU A 478 -22.80 0.00 -33.20
CA LEU A 478 -22.87 1.24 -33.99
C LEU A 478 -21.48 1.76 -34.37
N ILE A 479 -20.52 1.73 -33.43
CA ILE A 479 -19.14 2.16 -33.73
C ILE A 479 -18.50 1.24 -34.77
N LYS A 480 -18.67 -0.09 -34.65
CA LYS A 480 -18.17 -1.05 -35.64
C LYS A 480 -18.76 -0.83 -37.02
N GLU A 481 -20.07 -0.61 -37.11
CA GLU A 481 -20.76 -0.35 -38.38
C GLU A 481 -20.22 0.91 -39.06
N LEU A 482 -19.93 1.97 -38.29
CA LEU A 482 -19.32 3.18 -38.80
C LEU A 482 -17.87 2.91 -39.30
N LEU A 483 -17.06 2.20 -38.51
CA LEU A 483 -15.66 1.89 -38.83
C LEU A 483 -15.47 0.86 -39.98
N ALA A 484 -16.46 0.00 -40.21
CA ALA A 484 -16.42 -1.03 -41.26
C ALA A 484 -16.93 -0.54 -42.62
N SER A 485 -17.64 0.59 -42.64
CA SER A 485 -18.28 1.11 -43.84
C SER A 485 -17.34 1.96 -44.72
N ASP A 486 -17.65 2.04 -46.02
CA ASP A 486 -16.89 2.88 -46.97
C ASP A 486 -16.94 4.37 -46.61
N ILE A 487 -17.95 4.78 -45.83
CA ILE A 487 -18.10 6.15 -45.34
C ILE A 487 -17.12 6.52 -44.20
N LYS A 488 -16.31 5.58 -43.70
CA LYS A 488 -15.27 5.91 -42.70
C LYS A 488 -14.24 6.92 -43.22
N VAL A 489 -14.08 7.01 -44.54
CA VAL A 489 -13.16 7.96 -45.22
C VAL A 489 -13.55 9.42 -44.99
N TYR A 490 -14.78 9.68 -44.53
CA TYR A 490 -15.24 11.03 -44.17
C TYR A 490 -14.92 11.43 -42.74
N LEU A 491 -14.37 10.52 -41.94
CA LEU A 491 -13.86 10.83 -40.61
C LEU A 491 -12.40 11.26 -40.71
N ASP A 492 -12.05 12.38 -40.08
CA ASP A 492 -10.65 12.76 -39.92
C ASP A 492 -9.90 11.77 -39.03
N GLU A 493 -8.57 11.82 -39.07
CA GLU A 493 -7.71 10.87 -38.34
C GLU A 493 -7.95 10.88 -36.82
N ASN A 494 -8.22 12.06 -36.23
CA ASN A 494 -8.47 12.18 -34.80
C ASN A 494 -9.85 11.62 -34.43
N THR A 495 -10.87 11.84 -35.26
CA THR A 495 -12.20 11.24 -35.06
C THR A 495 -12.15 9.71 -35.22
N LEU A 496 -11.36 9.18 -36.16
CA LEU A 496 -11.12 7.74 -36.27
C LEU A 496 -10.46 7.18 -35.00
N LYS A 497 -9.41 7.85 -34.51
CA LYS A 497 -8.72 7.52 -33.25
C LYS A 497 -9.69 7.53 -32.07
N LEU A 498 -10.58 8.53 -31.99
CA LEU A 498 -11.62 8.66 -30.98
C LEU A 498 -12.60 7.47 -31.00
N MET A 499 -13.10 7.10 -32.18
CA MET A 499 -14.02 5.97 -32.33
C MET A 499 -13.36 4.64 -31.94
N GLN A 500 -12.10 4.43 -32.32
CA GLN A 500 -11.36 3.24 -31.92
C GLN A 500 -11.07 3.21 -30.41
N ALA A 501 -10.68 4.34 -29.81
CA ALA A 501 -10.43 4.43 -28.37
C ALA A 501 -11.72 4.19 -27.57
N LEU A 502 -12.85 4.73 -28.05
CA LEU A 502 -14.17 4.49 -27.46
C LEU A 502 -14.59 3.02 -27.58
N TYR A 503 -14.39 2.42 -28.74
CA TYR A 503 -14.63 0.99 -28.95
C TYR A 503 -13.77 0.12 -28.02
N ALA A 504 -12.48 0.45 -27.86
CA ALA A 504 -11.58 -0.24 -26.94
C ALA A 504 -12.07 -0.14 -25.49
N LEU A 505 -12.45 1.07 -25.03
CA LEU A 505 -12.98 1.30 -23.68
C LEU A 505 -14.23 0.46 -23.39
N LEU A 506 -15.18 0.46 -24.32
CA LEU A 506 -16.47 -0.20 -24.16
C LEU A 506 -16.41 -1.72 -24.38
N SER A 507 -15.41 -2.22 -25.11
CA SER A 507 -15.18 -3.65 -25.34
C SER A 507 -14.57 -4.36 -24.14
N ILE A 508 -14.00 -3.63 -23.18
CA ILE A 508 -13.42 -4.25 -21.98
C ILE A 508 -14.55 -4.82 -21.11
N PRO A 509 -14.54 -6.14 -20.79
CA PRO A 509 -15.59 -6.79 -20.02
C PRO A 509 -15.83 -6.09 -18.67
N LYS A 510 -17.06 -6.16 -18.16
CA LYS A 510 -17.39 -5.62 -16.82
C LYS A 510 -16.58 -6.31 -15.71
N GLY A 511 -16.52 -5.68 -14.54
CA GLY A 511 -15.68 -6.11 -13.42
C GLY A 511 -14.37 -5.33 -13.35
N GLN A 512 -13.57 -5.49 -12.29
CA GLN A 512 -12.38 -4.68 -12.06
C GLN A 512 -11.06 -5.45 -12.23
N GLY A 513 -11.10 -6.64 -12.84
CA GLY A 513 -9.96 -7.54 -12.92
C GLY A 513 -9.68 -8.23 -11.57
N VAL A 514 -9.44 -9.53 -11.61
CA VAL A 514 -8.93 -10.34 -10.49
C VAL A 514 -7.52 -10.82 -10.89
N LEU A 515 -6.65 -11.32 -10.01
CA LEU A 515 -5.32 -11.84 -10.42
C LEU A 515 -5.37 -13.17 -11.21
N ALA A 516 -6.28 -13.34 -12.16
CA ALA A 516 -6.01 -14.24 -13.28
C ALA A 516 -5.05 -13.50 -14.25
N SER A 517 -4.21 -14.24 -14.97
CA SER A 517 -3.07 -13.68 -15.71
C SER A 517 -3.45 -12.53 -16.67
N ASP A 518 -4.62 -12.59 -17.29
CA ASP A 518 -5.13 -11.61 -18.26
C ASP A 518 -6.10 -10.56 -17.65
N GLU A 519 -6.70 -10.87 -16.50
CA GLU A 519 -7.64 -9.98 -15.81
C GLU A 519 -6.94 -8.74 -15.20
N ARG A 520 -5.63 -8.83 -14.92
CA ARG A 520 -4.77 -7.69 -14.51
C ARG A 520 -4.69 -6.58 -15.54
N HIS A 521 -4.90 -6.90 -16.82
CA HIS A 521 -4.79 -5.96 -17.92
C HIS A 521 -6.01 -5.04 -18.02
N LYS A 522 -7.19 -5.46 -17.52
CA LYS A 522 -8.44 -4.70 -17.68
C LYS A 522 -8.39 -3.28 -17.11
N PRO A 523 -7.93 -3.04 -15.86
CA PRO A 523 -7.92 -1.68 -15.30
C PRO A 523 -6.90 -0.78 -16.02
N LEU A 524 -5.81 -1.37 -16.50
CA LEU A 524 -4.77 -0.68 -17.27
C LEU A 524 -5.30 -0.27 -18.65
N LEU A 525 -5.92 -1.18 -19.39
CA LEU A 525 -6.55 -0.87 -20.68
C LEU A 525 -7.65 0.18 -20.57
N ARG A 526 -8.47 0.14 -19.50
CA ARG A 526 -9.48 1.18 -19.27
C ARG A 526 -8.83 2.53 -19.00
N SER A 527 -7.82 2.52 -18.12
CA SER A 527 -7.06 3.73 -17.79
C SER A 527 -6.50 4.38 -19.06
N THR A 528 -5.90 3.57 -19.93
CA THR A 528 -5.36 4.00 -21.21
C THR A 528 -6.43 4.48 -22.19
N ALA A 529 -7.50 3.70 -22.39
CA ALA A 529 -8.55 4.07 -23.35
C ALA A 529 -9.26 5.37 -22.95
N GLU A 530 -9.48 5.60 -21.65
CA GLU A 530 -10.00 6.89 -21.15
C GLU A 530 -9.07 8.06 -21.50
N ILE A 531 -7.75 7.90 -21.31
CA ILE A 531 -6.78 8.96 -21.62
C ILE A 531 -6.72 9.23 -23.13
N MET A 532 -6.78 8.18 -23.95
CA MET A 532 -6.84 8.32 -25.41
C MET A 532 -8.09 9.06 -25.87
N VAL A 533 -9.27 8.72 -25.31
CA VAL A 533 -10.52 9.44 -25.59
C VAL A 533 -10.38 10.91 -25.21
N ILE A 534 -9.83 11.23 -24.03
CA ILE A 534 -9.66 12.63 -23.59
C ILE A 534 -8.71 13.40 -24.50
N ASN A 535 -7.60 12.80 -24.92
CA ASN A 535 -6.67 13.42 -25.86
C ASN A 535 -7.36 13.71 -27.21
N CYS A 536 -8.16 12.77 -27.72
CA CYS A 536 -8.92 13.00 -28.96
C CYS A 536 -9.99 14.08 -28.83
N LEU A 537 -10.55 14.28 -27.63
CA LEU A 537 -11.46 15.39 -27.33
C LEU A 537 -10.73 16.74 -27.16
N ASN A 538 -9.40 16.75 -27.24
CA ASN A 538 -8.54 17.89 -26.91
C ASN A 538 -8.80 18.37 -25.46
N GLY A 539 -9.03 17.41 -24.56
CA GLY A 539 -9.24 17.60 -23.12
C GLY A 539 -7.94 17.46 -22.33
N ALA A 540 -8.04 17.55 -21.00
CA ALA A 540 -6.89 17.41 -20.10
C ALA A 540 -7.00 16.13 -19.27
N ALA A 541 -5.99 15.26 -19.37
CA ALA A 541 -5.91 14.02 -18.60
C ALA A 541 -4.95 14.16 -17.43
N TRP A 542 -5.37 13.72 -16.24
CA TRP A 542 -4.58 13.70 -15.01
C TRP A 542 -4.52 12.28 -14.46
N ILE A 543 -3.31 11.76 -14.20
CA ILE A 543 -3.10 10.40 -13.72
C ILE A 543 -2.32 10.36 -12.39
N ALA A 544 -2.88 9.68 -11.39
CA ALA A 544 -2.23 9.57 -10.08
C ALA A 544 -2.51 8.26 -9.32
N CYS A 545 -1.44 7.61 -8.89
CA CYS A 545 -1.46 6.71 -7.75
C CYS A 545 -1.15 7.52 -6.47
N LYS A 546 -1.02 6.84 -5.33
CA LYS A 546 -0.69 7.49 -4.06
C LYS A 546 0.57 8.39 -4.14
N SER A 547 1.63 7.93 -4.79
CA SER A 547 2.91 8.66 -4.95
C SER A 547 3.06 9.37 -6.30
N GLY A 548 2.26 9.03 -7.30
CA GLY A 548 2.47 9.47 -8.69
C GLY A 548 3.67 8.80 -9.38
N LYS A 549 4.29 7.77 -8.77
CA LYS A 549 5.51 7.12 -9.27
C LYS A 549 5.27 5.69 -9.74
N ASP A 550 4.89 4.80 -8.82
CA ASP A 550 4.92 3.35 -9.05
C ASP A 550 3.86 2.88 -10.06
N ARG A 551 2.60 2.80 -9.61
CA ARG A 551 1.48 2.41 -10.48
C ARG A 551 1.18 3.45 -11.56
N THR A 552 1.46 4.73 -11.28
CA THR A 552 1.37 5.79 -12.29
C THR A 552 2.37 5.57 -13.41
N GLY A 553 3.63 5.23 -13.10
CA GLY A 553 4.63 4.90 -14.10
C GLY A 553 4.24 3.68 -14.93
N GLY A 554 3.70 2.64 -14.29
CA GLY A 554 3.15 1.49 -15.01
C GLY A 554 2.00 1.84 -15.97
N ALA A 555 1.08 2.70 -15.52
CA ALA A 555 0.00 3.19 -16.37
C ALA A 555 0.50 4.11 -17.48
N SER A 556 1.43 5.01 -17.19
CA SER A 556 2.09 5.89 -18.15
C SER A 556 2.72 5.09 -19.30
N ILE A 557 3.51 4.05 -18.97
CA ILE A 557 4.09 3.12 -19.94
C ILE A 557 3.02 2.50 -20.86
N ALA A 558 1.86 2.11 -20.32
CA ALA A 558 0.80 1.50 -21.11
C ALA A 558 0.06 2.51 -22.01
N VAL A 559 -0.07 3.76 -21.54
CA VAL A 559 -0.68 4.84 -22.34
C VAL A 559 0.25 5.21 -23.49
N ASP A 560 1.55 5.41 -23.21
CA ASP A 560 2.56 5.72 -24.22
C ASP A 560 2.66 4.57 -25.24
N ALA A 561 2.65 3.32 -24.77
CA ALA A 561 2.66 2.15 -25.65
C ALA A 561 1.46 2.11 -26.59
N THR A 562 0.28 2.50 -26.10
CA THR A 562 -0.94 2.54 -26.90
C THR A 562 -0.90 3.64 -27.95
N ALA A 563 -0.38 4.83 -27.62
CA ALA A 563 -0.21 5.91 -28.58
C ALA A 563 0.77 5.52 -29.70
N ILE A 564 1.94 4.96 -29.33
CA ILE A 564 2.93 4.49 -30.31
C ILE A 564 2.38 3.34 -31.16
N TYR A 565 1.69 2.38 -30.54
CA TYR A 565 1.07 1.27 -31.26
C TYR A 565 0.01 1.77 -32.26
N TYR A 566 -0.76 2.80 -31.91
CA TYR A 566 -1.70 3.43 -32.84
C TYR A 566 -0.97 4.07 -34.02
N GLU A 567 0.12 4.80 -33.81
CA GLU A 567 0.84 5.41 -34.93
C GLU A 567 1.42 4.36 -35.89
N GLN A 568 1.87 3.22 -35.35
CA GLN A 568 2.45 2.14 -36.13
C GLN A 568 1.40 1.30 -36.89
N ASN A 569 0.25 1.05 -36.27
CA ASN A 569 -0.75 0.08 -36.77
C ASN A 569 -2.10 0.69 -37.16
N LYS A 570 -2.29 2.00 -36.92
CA LYS A 570 -3.56 2.73 -37.03
C LYS A 570 -4.73 1.99 -36.35
N LYS A 571 -4.39 1.32 -35.24
CA LYS A 571 -5.27 0.48 -34.42
C LYS A 571 -4.98 0.69 -32.93
N ILE A 572 -6.02 0.81 -32.11
CA ILE A 572 -5.91 0.78 -30.64
C ILE A 572 -5.88 -0.68 -30.15
N PRO A 573 -4.99 -1.05 -29.21
CA PRO A 573 -4.96 -2.40 -28.64
C PRO A 573 -6.27 -2.73 -27.91
N LEU A 574 -6.78 -3.93 -28.14
CA LEU A 574 -8.04 -4.43 -27.60
C LEU A 574 -7.81 -5.49 -26.54
N PHE A 575 -8.75 -5.62 -25.61
CA PHE A 575 -8.72 -6.69 -24.60
C PHE A 575 -8.76 -8.10 -25.23
N HIS A 576 -9.47 -8.26 -26.34
CA HIS A 576 -9.60 -9.53 -27.07
C HIS A 576 -8.76 -9.56 -28.36
N ASP A 577 -7.63 -8.87 -28.38
CA ASP A 577 -6.73 -8.93 -29.54
C ASP A 577 -6.21 -10.35 -29.78
N ASN A 578 -5.98 -10.68 -31.05
CA ASN A 578 -5.31 -11.92 -31.40
C ASN A 578 -3.86 -11.93 -30.88
N GLN A 579 -3.25 -13.12 -30.84
CA GLN A 579 -1.90 -13.30 -30.31
C GLN A 579 -0.88 -12.38 -30.99
N PHE A 580 -0.96 -12.21 -32.32
CA PHE A 580 -0.01 -11.38 -33.07
C PHE A 580 -0.05 -9.90 -32.65
N ASN A 581 -1.24 -9.28 -32.65
CA ASN A 581 -1.41 -7.88 -32.25
C ASN A 581 -1.02 -7.67 -30.78
N ARG A 582 -1.35 -8.66 -29.93
CA ARG A 582 -1.03 -8.64 -28.51
C ARG A 582 0.48 -8.69 -28.28
N GLU A 583 1.20 -9.58 -28.96
CA GLU A 583 2.65 -9.69 -28.88
C GLU A 583 3.33 -8.41 -29.36
N ASP A 584 2.81 -7.79 -30.42
CA ASP A 584 3.38 -6.55 -30.95
C ASP A 584 3.24 -5.38 -29.98
N TYR A 585 2.05 -5.16 -29.42
CA TYR A 585 1.83 -4.17 -28.36
C TYR A 585 2.73 -4.41 -27.14
N LEU A 586 2.92 -5.68 -26.73
CA LEU A 586 3.78 -6.03 -25.60
C LEU A 586 5.26 -5.77 -25.87
N LYS A 587 5.74 -5.87 -27.12
CA LYS A 587 7.12 -5.49 -27.49
C LYS A 587 7.35 -4.00 -27.29
N ILE A 588 6.40 -3.15 -27.72
CA ILE A 588 6.46 -1.69 -27.50
C ILE A 588 6.46 -1.38 -26.01
N THR A 589 5.54 -2.00 -25.26
CA THR A 589 5.46 -1.88 -23.79
C THR A 589 6.78 -2.25 -23.12
N GLN A 590 7.43 -3.33 -23.57
CA GLN A 590 8.74 -3.76 -23.05
C GLN A 590 9.85 -2.75 -23.37
N LYS A 591 9.89 -2.19 -24.59
CA LYS A 591 10.87 -1.15 -24.97
C LYS A 591 10.71 0.10 -24.10
N LEU A 592 9.47 0.55 -23.88
CA LEU A 592 9.16 1.69 -23.00
C LEU A 592 9.62 1.45 -21.57
N TYR A 593 9.32 0.28 -21.00
CA TYR A 593 9.81 -0.08 -19.66
C TYR A 593 11.34 -0.06 -19.59
N LYS A 594 12.02 -0.58 -20.62
CA LYS A 594 13.48 -0.64 -20.68
C LYS A 594 14.17 0.71 -20.91
N SER A 595 13.46 1.69 -21.46
CA SER A 595 13.97 3.07 -21.62
C SER A 595 14.38 3.70 -20.28
N GLY A 596 13.78 3.27 -19.18
CA GLY A 596 14.07 3.81 -17.85
C GLY A 596 13.48 5.19 -17.59
N HIS A 597 12.64 5.73 -18.49
CA HIS A 597 12.07 7.08 -18.40
C HIS A 597 11.28 7.28 -17.08
N HIS A 598 10.30 6.43 -16.81
CA HIS A 598 9.48 6.57 -15.59
C HIS A 598 10.23 6.16 -14.32
N GLN A 599 11.26 5.31 -14.41
CA GLN A 599 12.18 5.02 -13.30
C GLN A 599 13.04 6.24 -12.96
N TYR A 600 13.52 6.96 -13.98
CA TYR A 600 14.26 8.20 -13.79
C TYR A 600 13.38 9.28 -13.16
N GLN A 601 12.15 9.43 -13.65
CA GLN A 601 11.15 10.31 -13.03
C GLN A 601 10.94 10.00 -11.53
N ALA A 602 10.94 8.72 -11.17
CA ALA A 602 10.81 8.32 -9.77
C ALA A 602 12.04 8.71 -8.92
N SER A 603 13.24 8.72 -9.52
CA SER A 603 14.50 9.17 -8.92
C SER A 603 14.56 10.68 -8.74
N GLU A 604 13.99 11.49 -9.64
CA GLU A 604 13.90 12.95 -9.48
C GLU A 604 13.15 13.34 -8.19
N ASN A 605 12.25 12.48 -7.73
CA ASN A 605 11.51 12.67 -6.49
C ASN A 605 12.22 12.18 -5.23
N ALA A 606 13.23 11.33 -5.37
CA ALA A 606 14.01 10.73 -4.30
C ALA A 606 15.35 10.28 -4.91
N PRO A 607 16.37 11.16 -4.94
CA PRO A 607 17.59 10.93 -5.70
C PRO A 607 18.21 9.56 -5.41
N GLY A 608 18.48 8.78 -6.46
CA GLY A 608 19.03 7.43 -6.36
C GLY A 608 18.00 6.30 -6.25
N ALA A 609 16.72 6.59 -6.00
CA ALA A 609 15.65 5.60 -5.98
C ALA A 609 15.07 5.32 -7.39
N LYS A 610 15.95 5.05 -8.36
CA LYS A 610 15.62 4.84 -9.79
C LYS A 610 15.00 3.44 -10.02
N GLY A 611 13.70 3.31 -9.81
CA GLY A 611 12.96 2.06 -10.07
C GLY A 611 11.45 2.18 -9.82
N LEU A 612 10.71 1.14 -10.19
CA LEU A 612 9.27 1.02 -9.88
C LEU A 612 9.04 -0.15 -8.91
N ILE A 613 8.17 0.03 -7.92
CA ILE A 613 7.86 -1.05 -6.95
C ILE A 613 6.96 -2.11 -7.60
N LYS A 614 7.46 -3.35 -7.70
CA LYS A 614 6.69 -4.55 -8.10
C LYS A 614 5.92 -4.39 -9.43
N PRO A 615 6.59 -4.07 -10.55
CA PRO A 615 5.94 -3.92 -11.87
C PRO A 615 5.10 -5.14 -12.30
N THR A 616 5.50 -6.35 -11.92
CA THR A 616 4.75 -7.60 -12.16
C THR A 616 3.36 -7.65 -11.51
N CYS A 617 3.08 -6.78 -10.54
CA CYS A 617 1.76 -6.69 -9.91
C CYS A 617 0.75 -5.85 -10.72
N PHE A 618 1.21 -5.05 -11.68
CA PHE A 618 0.34 -4.14 -12.44
C PHE A 618 0.53 -4.18 -13.96
N PHE A 619 1.58 -4.83 -14.46
CA PHE A 619 1.66 -5.20 -15.86
C PHE A 619 0.94 -6.52 -16.15
N PRO A 620 0.54 -6.75 -17.41
CA PRO A 620 -0.02 -8.02 -17.84
C PRO A 620 0.93 -9.21 -17.60
N GLY A 621 0.38 -10.39 -17.29
CA GLY A 621 1.17 -11.58 -16.97
C GLY A 621 1.98 -12.16 -18.12
N ASP A 622 1.59 -11.84 -19.35
CA ASP A 622 2.22 -12.23 -20.61
C ASP A 622 3.33 -11.25 -21.05
N LEU A 623 3.52 -10.12 -20.34
CA LEU A 623 4.66 -9.24 -20.56
C LEU A 623 5.94 -9.89 -20.03
N LYS A 624 6.84 -10.28 -20.93
CA LYS A 624 8.14 -10.89 -20.58
C LYS A 624 9.11 -9.82 -20.07
N LEU A 625 9.22 -9.68 -18.75
CA LEU A 625 10.26 -8.88 -18.09
C LEU A 625 11.31 -9.77 -17.46
N ASP A 626 12.56 -9.32 -17.42
CA ASP A 626 13.64 -10.00 -16.70
C ASP A 626 13.39 -9.89 -15.19
N ALA A 627 13.24 -11.04 -14.53
CA ALA A 627 12.93 -11.10 -13.10
C ALA A 627 14.01 -10.47 -12.21
N SER A 628 15.28 -10.57 -12.61
CA SER A 628 16.41 -10.01 -11.86
C SER A 628 16.42 -8.47 -11.95
N ILE A 629 16.12 -7.92 -13.13
CA ILE A 629 15.98 -6.47 -13.34
C ILE A 629 14.79 -5.93 -12.53
N VAL A 630 13.65 -6.63 -12.58
CA VAL A 630 12.45 -6.25 -11.81
C VAL A 630 12.70 -6.25 -10.30
N LEU A 631 13.42 -7.26 -9.80
CA LEU A 631 13.79 -7.34 -8.38
C LEU A 631 14.68 -6.16 -8.00
N LEU A 632 15.75 -5.92 -8.76
CA LEU A 632 16.70 -4.83 -8.55
C LEU A 632 16.02 -3.44 -8.59
N GLU A 633 15.15 -3.19 -9.57
CA GLU A 633 14.38 -1.94 -9.65
C GLU A 633 13.44 -1.78 -8.44
N THR A 634 12.82 -2.86 -7.99
CA THR A 634 11.97 -2.83 -6.79
C THR A 634 12.78 -2.50 -5.54
N GLU A 635 14.01 -2.99 -5.44
CA GLU A 635 14.92 -2.69 -4.34
C GLU A 635 15.41 -1.24 -4.38
N LEU A 636 15.81 -0.75 -5.55
CA LEU A 636 16.16 0.66 -5.77
C LEU A 636 15.00 1.60 -5.42
N ALA A 637 13.78 1.29 -5.87
CA ALA A 637 12.60 2.10 -5.55
C ALA A 637 12.31 2.17 -4.03
N ARG A 638 12.67 1.12 -3.27
CA ARG A 638 12.51 1.09 -1.81
C ARG A 638 13.52 1.97 -1.07
N LEU A 639 14.60 2.41 -1.70
CA LEU A 639 15.55 3.36 -1.10
C LEU A 639 14.92 4.71 -0.74
N ASN A 640 13.76 5.04 -1.32
CA ASN A 640 12.95 6.20 -0.93
C ASN A 640 12.53 6.17 0.56
N LYS A 641 12.39 4.98 1.17
CA LYS A 641 12.01 4.82 2.58
C LYS A 641 12.94 3.82 3.29
N PRO A 642 14.21 4.18 3.54
CA PRO A 642 15.20 3.24 4.08
C PRO A 642 14.82 2.84 5.50
N LYS A 643 14.79 1.53 5.78
CA LYS A 643 14.44 1.00 7.10
C LYS A 643 15.72 0.88 7.91
N VAL A 644 15.91 1.70 8.94
CA VAL A 644 16.98 1.45 9.90
C VAL A 644 16.50 0.41 10.90
N TYR A 645 17.22 -0.71 10.98
CA TYR A 645 17.04 -1.67 12.07
C TYR A 645 17.61 -1.03 13.35
N HIS A 646 16.75 -0.58 14.26
CA HIS A 646 17.19 -0.19 15.59
C HIS A 646 17.65 -1.42 16.36
N SER A 647 18.91 -1.43 16.80
CA SER A 647 19.36 -2.28 17.90
C SER A 647 18.96 -1.61 19.23
N LYS A 648 18.18 -2.35 20.04
CA LYS A 648 17.84 -2.14 21.46
C LYS A 648 16.94 -0.93 21.82
N ASN A 649 15.77 -1.25 22.40
CA ASN A 649 14.90 -0.42 23.26
C ASN A 649 13.98 0.65 22.65
N GLU A 650 13.27 0.35 21.56
CA GLU A 650 12.01 1.07 21.26
C GLU A 650 10.82 0.12 21.13
N ARG A 651 9.70 0.58 21.71
CA ARG A 651 8.39 -0.08 21.80
C ARG A 651 8.08 -0.87 20.53
N PHE A 652 8.15 -2.19 20.67
CA PHE A 652 7.83 -3.16 19.64
C PHE A 652 6.33 -3.06 19.29
N ASN A 653 5.99 -2.21 18.32
CA ASN A 653 4.67 -2.15 17.72
C ASN A 653 4.47 -3.38 16.81
N ARG A 654 3.90 -4.46 17.36
CA ARG A 654 2.78 -5.29 16.86
C ARG A 654 2.59 -5.62 15.35
N ARG A 655 3.54 -5.42 14.43
CA ARG A 655 3.23 -5.39 12.97
C ARG A 655 4.01 -6.30 12.03
N VAL A 656 4.76 -7.30 12.52
CA VAL A 656 5.49 -8.20 11.62
C VAL A 656 5.28 -9.65 12.02
N LEU A 657 4.29 -10.26 11.39
CA LEU A 657 4.14 -11.71 11.26
C LEU A 657 4.01 -11.98 9.74
N LYS A 658 4.82 -12.89 9.18
CA LYS A 658 4.78 -13.29 7.75
C LYS A 658 3.77 -14.42 7.54
N SER A 659 3.02 -14.40 6.43
CA SER A 659 1.92 -15.33 6.12
C SER A 659 2.31 -16.81 6.18
N ASP A 660 3.44 -17.20 5.62
CA ASP A 660 3.70 -18.64 5.42
C ASP A 660 4.05 -19.35 6.75
N PHE A 661 4.58 -18.60 7.71
CA PHE A 661 4.82 -19.08 9.09
C PHE A 661 3.59 -18.87 9.99
N ILE A 662 2.73 -17.91 9.65
CA ILE A 662 1.41 -17.75 10.27
C ILE A 662 0.51 -18.91 9.86
N ASP A 663 0.57 -19.42 8.63
CA ASP A 663 -0.29 -20.52 8.18
C ASP A 663 0.08 -21.84 8.87
N ASP A 664 1.39 -22.13 9.03
CA ASP A 664 1.87 -23.26 9.86
C ASP A 664 1.51 -23.07 11.34
N LEU A 665 1.62 -21.85 11.89
CA LEU A 665 1.22 -21.53 13.26
C LEU A 665 -0.31 -21.48 13.44
N LEU A 666 -1.08 -21.14 12.41
CA LEU A 666 -2.54 -21.15 12.38
C LEU A 666 -3.02 -22.60 12.27
N GLU A 667 -2.30 -23.45 11.54
CA GLU A 667 -2.55 -24.89 11.51
C GLU A 667 -2.21 -25.54 12.86
N ILE A 668 -1.09 -25.16 13.51
CA ILE A 668 -0.78 -25.58 14.89
C ILE A 668 -1.80 -24.98 15.87
N LYS A 669 -2.23 -23.73 15.71
CA LYS A 669 -3.28 -23.08 16.52
C LYS A 669 -4.61 -23.81 16.36
N ASP A 670 -5.01 -24.13 15.15
CA ASP A 670 -6.30 -24.75 14.83
C ASP A 670 -6.29 -26.24 15.23
N LYS A 671 -5.16 -26.98 15.08
CA LYS A 671 -4.94 -28.34 15.61
C LYS A 671 -4.81 -28.37 17.14
N THR A 672 -4.21 -27.36 17.76
CA THR A 672 -4.10 -27.26 19.23
C THR A 672 -5.45 -26.91 19.83
N ILE A 673 -6.21 -25.99 19.24
CA ILE A 673 -7.59 -25.65 19.65
C ILE A 673 -8.52 -26.87 19.56
N THR A 674 -8.34 -27.74 18.56
CA THR A 674 -9.13 -28.98 18.45
C THR A 674 -8.64 -30.13 19.35
N SER A 675 -7.38 -30.16 19.77
CA SER A 675 -6.81 -31.25 20.60
C SER A 675 -6.71 -30.98 22.10
N THR A 676 -6.80 -29.73 22.57
CA THR A 676 -6.47 -29.37 23.97
C THR A 676 -7.64 -29.23 24.93
N LEU A 677 -8.89 -29.20 24.47
CA LEU A 677 -10.06 -29.12 25.37
C LEU A 677 -10.74 -30.48 25.55
N GLY A 678 -9.92 -31.48 25.91
CA GLY A 678 -10.36 -32.83 26.25
C GLY A 678 -10.86 -32.92 27.70
N THR A 679 -11.94 -33.66 27.90
CA THR A 679 -12.47 -34.05 29.21
C THR A 679 -11.46 -34.91 29.99
N ASN A 680 -11.19 -34.55 31.26
CA ASN A 680 -10.56 -35.37 32.34
C ASN A 680 -9.02 -35.62 32.34
N VAL A 681 -8.17 -34.71 31.86
CA VAL A 681 -6.69 -34.94 31.88
C VAL A 681 -5.94 -34.18 32.98
N THR A 682 -6.48 -33.09 33.54
CA THR A 682 -5.75 -32.23 34.49
C THR A 682 -5.26 -32.97 35.74
N LEU A 683 -6.09 -33.82 36.36
CA LEU A 683 -5.70 -34.62 37.53
C LEU A 683 -4.52 -35.55 37.21
N ARG A 684 -4.63 -36.30 36.11
CA ARG A 684 -3.59 -37.23 35.65
C ARG A 684 -2.30 -36.49 35.29
N ASP A 685 -2.39 -35.31 34.69
CA ASP A 685 -1.23 -34.49 34.35
C ASP A 685 -0.53 -33.93 35.59
N TRP A 686 -1.27 -33.45 36.58
CA TRP A 686 -0.69 -33.01 37.85
C TRP A 686 0.00 -34.16 38.59
N GLN A 687 -0.57 -35.36 38.54
CA GLN A 687 0.02 -36.55 39.15
C GLN A 687 1.23 -37.09 38.38
N ARG A 688 1.18 -37.08 37.05
CA ARG A 688 2.30 -37.51 36.19
C ARG A 688 3.49 -36.55 36.27
N ASN A 689 3.23 -35.25 36.45
CA ASN A 689 4.26 -34.21 36.49
C ASN A 689 4.53 -33.69 37.91
N TRP A 690 4.08 -34.36 38.97
CA TRP A 690 4.19 -33.88 40.35
C TRP A 690 5.62 -33.66 40.87
N GLU A 691 6.64 -34.23 40.21
CA GLU A 691 8.06 -33.98 40.50
C GLU A 691 8.57 -32.73 39.78
N SER A 692 8.08 -32.51 38.57
CA SER A 692 8.39 -31.36 37.70
C SER A 692 7.59 -30.11 38.05
N TYR A 693 6.41 -30.27 38.66
CA TYR A 693 5.54 -29.17 39.06
C TYR A 693 5.89 -28.74 40.47
N ASN A 694 6.07 -27.45 40.64
CA ASN A 694 6.42 -26.79 41.88
C ASN A 694 5.36 -25.75 42.21
N ILE A 695 5.06 -25.57 43.49
CA ILE A 695 4.29 -24.45 44.00
C ILE A 695 5.17 -23.67 44.97
N ASN A 696 5.41 -22.40 44.67
CA ASN A 696 6.30 -21.52 45.43
C ASN A 696 7.69 -22.16 45.66
N GLY A 697 8.23 -22.83 44.64
CA GLY A 697 9.56 -23.45 44.66
C GLY A 697 9.68 -24.81 45.35
N ARG A 698 8.58 -25.44 45.78
CA ARG A 698 8.56 -26.81 46.32
C ARG A 698 7.76 -27.74 45.42
N SER A 699 8.25 -28.95 45.18
CA SER A 699 7.59 -29.88 44.26
C SER A 699 6.22 -30.33 44.78
N VAL A 700 5.28 -30.60 43.88
CA VAL A 700 3.95 -31.10 44.25
C VAL A 700 4.07 -32.43 44.99
N LYS A 701 5.01 -33.31 44.60
CA LYS A 701 5.31 -34.57 45.30
C LYS A 701 5.74 -34.34 46.75
N GLU A 702 6.60 -33.36 47.01
CA GLU A 702 7.02 -32.97 48.36
C GLU A 702 5.85 -32.39 49.17
N LEU A 703 5.08 -31.47 48.58
CA LEU A 703 3.92 -30.84 49.23
C LEU A 703 2.81 -31.86 49.52
N ARG A 704 2.72 -32.93 48.73
CA ARG A 704 1.83 -34.07 48.91
C ARG A 704 2.42 -35.19 49.77
N LYS A 705 3.65 -35.07 50.25
CA LYS A 705 4.34 -36.11 51.03
C LYS A 705 4.34 -37.49 50.33
N ASN A 706 4.51 -37.50 49.01
CA ASN A 706 4.46 -38.68 48.14
C ASN A 706 3.09 -39.38 48.02
N GLU A 707 1.99 -38.71 48.40
CA GLU A 707 0.63 -39.25 48.24
C GLU A 707 -0.04 -38.74 46.94
N ASN A 708 -0.48 -39.66 46.09
CA ASN A 708 -1.21 -39.35 44.86
C ASN A 708 -2.54 -38.66 45.14
N PHE A 709 -3.03 -37.84 44.20
CA PHE A 709 -4.36 -37.25 44.29
C PHE A 709 -5.45 -38.31 44.19
N LYS A 710 -6.43 -38.28 45.08
CA LYS A 710 -7.54 -39.25 45.10
C LYS A 710 -8.56 -38.98 44.00
N ASP A 711 -8.88 -37.71 43.80
CA ASP A 711 -9.85 -37.23 42.83
C ASP A 711 -9.61 -35.73 42.55
N GLU A 712 -10.46 -35.14 41.70
CA GLU A 712 -10.39 -33.71 41.36
C GLU A 712 -10.76 -32.79 42.52
N GLN A 713 -11.50 -33.27 43.53
CA GLN A 713 -11.81 -32.49 44.72
C GLN A 713 -10.58 -32.38 45.63
N ASP A 714 -9.82 -33.46 45.79
CA ASP A 714 -8.52 -33.50 46.49
C ASP A 714 -7.52 -32.56 45.80
N LEU A 715 -7.43 -32.60 44.45
CA LEU A 715 -6.61 -31.63 43.70
C LEU A 715 -7.10 -30.19 43.89
N SER A 716 -8.42 -29.94 43.83
CA SER A 716 -8.98 -28.60 44.03
C SER A 716 -8.65 -28.03 45.41
N ALA A 717 -8.80 -28.84 46.46
CA ALA A 717 -8.47 -28.47 47.83
C ALA A 717 -6.96 -28.20 47.99
N PHE A 718 -6.12 -29.04 47.37
CA PHE A 718 -4.68 -28.85 47.37
C PHE A 718 -4.28 -27.52 46.71
N ILE A 719 -4.84 -27.17 45.55
CA ILE A 719 -4.59 -25.87 44.89
C ILE A 719 -5.04 -24.71 45.77
N GLU A 720 -6.18 -24.85 46.45
CA GLU A 720 -6.68 -23.82 47.36
C GLU A 720 -5.68 -23.53 48.48
N ILE A 721 -5.15 -24.59 49.11
CA ILE A 721 -4.27 -24.51 50.27
C ILE A 721 -2.86 -24.09 49.86
N GLN A 722 -2.32 -24.61 48.76
CA GLN A 722 -0.91 -24.42 48.43
C GLN A 722 -0.65 -23.22 47.52
N LEU A 723 -1.53 -22.96 46.54
CA LEU A 723 -1.34 -21.90 45.54
C LEU A 723 -2.15 -20.65 45.85
N LEU A 724 -3.38 -20.80 46.37
CA LEU A 724 -4.34 -19.69 46.51
C LEU A 724 -4.60 -19.27 47.98
N ALA A 725 -3.80 -19.74 48.93
CA ALA A 725 -3.97 -19.43 50.35
C ALA A 725 -4.04 -17.92 50.65
N GLN A 726 -3.32 -17.12 49.86
CA GLN A 726 -3.23 -15.66 50.05
C GLN A 726 -4.47 -14.90 49.51
N VAL A 727 -5.31 -15.56 48.69
CA VAL A 727 -6.53 -14.96 48.13
C VAL A 727 -7.62 -14.89 49.19
N LYS A 728 -7.87 -13.71 49.77
CA LYS A 728 -8.88 -13.53 50.83
C LYS A 728 -10.33 -13.58 50.33
N ASN A 729 -10.58 -13.13 49.10
CA ASN A 729 -11.93 -13.12 48.53
C ASN A 729 -12.33 -14.53 48.10
N GLN A 730 -13.27 -15.15 48.81
CA GLN A 730 -13.68 -16.53 48.56
C GLN A 730 -14.31 -16.72 47.17
N GLN A 731 -15.06 -15.73 46.68
CA GLN A 731 -15.65 -15.78 45.34
C GLN A 731 -14.57 -15.74 44.25
N LEU A 732 -13.59 -14.84 44.37
CA LEU A 732 -12.45 -14.76 43.45
C LEU A 732 -11.61 -16.05 43.46
N LYS A 733 -11.44 -16.63 44.65
CA LYS A 733 -10.72 -17.89 44.83
C LYS A 733 -11.39 -19.03 44.06
N GLU A 734 -12.72 -19.12 44.06
CA GLU A 734 -13.47 -20.10 43.26
C GLU A 734 -13.18 -19.97 41.75
N TYR A 735 -13.09 -18.75 41.22
CA TYR A 735 -12.77 -18.54 39.80
C TYR A 735 -11.34 -18.93 39.44
N TYR A 736 -10.36 -18.66 40.31
CA TYR A 736 -8.99 -19.12 40.09
C TYR A 736 -8.85 -20.65 40.19
N LYS A 737 -9.54 -21.29 41.14
CA LYS A 737 -9.57 -22.77 41.22
C LYS A 737 -10.12 -23.38 39.94
N ALA A 738 -11.23 -22.85 39.44
CA ALA A 738 -11.83 -23.30 38.19
C ALA A 738 -10.88 -23.08 36.99
N LEU A 739 -10.16 -21.96 36.95
CA LEU A 739 -9.16 -21.68 35.89
C LEU A 739 -8.00 -22.68 35.90
N VAL A 740 -7.48 -23.03 37.09
CA VAL A 740 -6.41 -24.02 37.22
C VAL A 740 -6.88 -25.40 36.77
N LEU A 741 -8.02 -25.86 37.27
CA LEU A 741 -8.58 -27.16 36.91
C LEU A 741 -8.90 -27.27 35.41
N TYR A 742 -9.25 -26.15 34.77
CA TYR A 742 -9.60 -26.11 33.36
C TYR A 742 -8.40 -26.00 32.41
N SER A 743 -7.34 -25.26 32.78
CA SER A 743 -6.33 -24.83 31.82
C SER A 743 -4.89 -25.20 32.20
N PHE A 744 -4.66 -25.89 33.33
CA PHE A 744 -3.32 -26.26 33.81
C PHE A 744 -2.98 -27.73 33.56
N HIS A 745 -3.41 -28.27 32.42
CA HIS A 745 -3.05 -29.59 31.90
C HIS A 745 -1.86 -29.48 30.92
N GLN A 746 -1.31 -30.60 30.45
CA GLN A 746 -0.10 -30.67 29.59
C GLN A 746 -0.25 -29.95 28.24
N GLY A 747 -1.49 -29.74 27.78
CA GLY A 747 -1.80 -28.96 26.57
C GLY A 747 -2.15 -27.50 26.83
N GLY A 748 -2.20 -27.07 28.09
CA GLY A 748 -2.70 -25.78 28.53
C GLY A 748 -1.61 -24.75 28.80
N PHE A 749 -1.88 -23.78 29.68
CA PHE A 749 -0.94 -22.70 30.01
C PHE A 749 0.45 -23.15 30.50
N PRO A 750 0.59 -24.25 31.28
CA PRO A 750 1.87 -24.60 31.89
C PRO A 750 2.96 -25.04 30.90
N HIS A 751 2.59 -25.70 29.80
CA HIS A 751 3.53 -26.32 28.85
C HIS A 751 3.54 -25.65 27.48
N ALA A 752 3.04 -24.42 27.41
CA ALA A 752 2.87 -23.74 26.15
C ALA A 752 4.22 -23.41 25.49
N PHE A 753 5.30 -23.21 26.27
CA PHE A 753 6.63 -22.93 25.71
C PHE A 753 7.36 -24.15 25.21
N SER A 754 7.38 -25.23 26.01
CA SER A 754 8.04 -26.49 25.65
C SER A 754 7.48 -27.05 24.35
N LYS A 755 6.15 -27.03 24.19
CA LYS A 755 5.48 -27.57 23.01
C LYS A 755 5.90 -26.84 21.73
N VAL A 756 5.88 -25.51 21.73
CA VAL A 756 6.26 -24.68 20.57
C VAL A 756 7.76 -24.73 20.31
N SER A 757 8.57 -24.69 21.36
CA SER A 757 10.03 -24.69 21.25
C SER A 757 10.53 -26.00 20.68
N MET A 758 10.03 -27.14 21.18
CA MET A 758 10.43 -28.46 20.70
C MET A 758 10.06 -28.66 19.23
N GLU A 759 8.85 -28.29 18.81
CA GLU A 759 8.42 -28.41 17.42
C GLU A 759 9.27 -27.53 16.49
N SER A 760 9.54 -26.29 16.89
CA SER A 760 10.33 -25.35 16.09
C SER A 760 11.81 -25.74 16.01
N VAL A 761 12.39 -26.23 17.12
CA VAL A 761 13.75 -26.76 17.15
C VAL A 761 13.85 -28.01 16.27
N ASN A 762 12.86 -28.91 16.32
CA ASN A 762 12.85 -30.10 15.48
C ASN A 762 12.67 -29.79 14.00
N GLN A 763 11.82 -28.84 13.62
CA GLN A 763 11.71 -28.39 12.23
C GLN A 763 13.02 -27.79 11.71
N TYR A 764 13.75 -27.07 12.57
CA TYR A 764 15.05 -26.50 12.24
C TYR A 764 16.14 -27.57 12.08
N LEU A 765 16.22 -28.50 13.03
CA LEU A 765 17.19 -29.59 13.04
C LEU A 765 16.89 -30.68 11.99
N ALA A 766 15.62 -30.86 11.60
CA ALA A 766 15.24 -31.83 10.57
C ALA A 766 15.91 -31.55 9.22
N LYS A 767 16.18 -30.28 8.90
CA LYS A 767 16.97 -29.88 7.70
C LYS A 767 18.42 -30.37 7.74
N LYS A 768 18.89 -30.79 8.91
CA LYS A 768 20.21 -31.35 9.19
C LYS A 768 20.14 -32.83 9.62
N LEU A 769 19.01 -33.51 9.38
CA LEU A 769 18.78 -34.91 9.74
C LEU A 769 18.98 -35.22 11.24
N THR A 770 18.68 -34.26 12.11
CA THR A 770 18.72 -34.42 13.57
C THR A 770 17.42 -33.96 14.21
N ILE A 771 17.09 -34.46 15.39
CA ILE A 771 15.96 -34.02 16.21
C ILE A 771 16.39 -33.87 17.67
N ILE A 772 15.82 -32.92 18.40
CA ILE A 772 16.02 -32.77 19.84
C ILE A 772 15.09 -33.70 20.60
N ALA A 773 15.57 -34.26 21.72
CA ALA A 773 14.77 -35.13 22.59
C ALA A 773 13.72 -34.33 23.38
N GLN A 774 12.88 -35.05 24.13
CA GLN A 774 11.95 -34.42 25.08
C GLN A 774 12.76 -33.60 26.10
N PRO A 775 12.33 -32.37 26.42
CA PRO A 775 13.00 -31.57 27.43
C PRO A 775 12.75 -32.16 28.83
N ASP A 776 13.70 -31.95 29.73
CA ASP A 776 13.40 -31.93 31.16
C ASP A 776 12.63 -30.64 31.47
N VAL A 777 11.40 -30.78 31.95
CA VAL A 777 10.46 -29.68 32.16
C VAL A 777 10.33 -29.41 33.64
N GLN A 778 10.51 -28.16 34.05
CA GLN A 778 10.20 -27.67 35.39
C GLN A 778 9.17 -26.54 35.29
N ILE A 779 8.09 -26.65 36.05
CA ILE A 779 7.05 -25.63 36.11
C ILE A 779 6.88 -25.18 37.54
N ASN A 780 6.92 -23.87 37.78
CA ASN A 780 6.69 -23.27 39.07
C ASN A 780 5.45 -22.38 39.04
N PHE A 781 4.46 -22.73 39.85
CA PHE A 781 3.27 -21.93 40.08
C PHE A 781 3.45 -21.09 41.34
N SER A 782 3.17 -19.80 41.26
CA SER A 782 3.22 -18.92 42.43
C SER A 782 2.12 -17.88 42.39
N TRP A 783 1.75 -17.36 43.57
CA TRP A 783 0.84 -16.22 43.67
C TRP A 783 1.63 -14.92 43.78
N SER A 784 1.34 -13.96 42.91
CA SER A 784 1.95 -12.63 42.92
C SER A 784 1.06 -11.64 43.66
N GLU A 785 1.39 -11.32 44.91
CA GLU A 785 0.66 -10.31 45.70
C GLU A 785 0.67 -8.93 45.02
N ALA A 786 1.83 -8.49 44.53
CA ALA A 786 1.97 -7.20 43.87
C ALA A 786 1.11 -7.05 42.62
N ARG A 787 0.82 -8.15 41.92
CA ARG A 787 0.09 -8.15 40.65
C ARG A 787 -1.28 -8.82 40.72
N LYS A 788 -1.65 -9.33 41.90
CA LYS A 788 -2.93 -9.98 42.22
C LYS A 788 -3.31 -11.10 41.24
N GLY A 789 -2.40 -12.03 40.99
CA GLY A 789 -2.61 -13.11 40.03
C GLY A 789 -1.62 -14.27 40.14
N ILE A 790 -1.90 -15.35 39.41
CA ILE A 790 -1.06 -16.55 39.37
C ILE A 790 0.08 -16.32 38.36
N GLN A 791 1.32 -16.52 38.79
CA GLN A 791 2.48 -16.62 37.93
C GLN A 791 2.78 -18.09 37.63
N ILE A 792 3.04 -18.37 36.36
CA ILE A 792 3.46 -19.68 35.86
C ILE A 792 4.83 -19.47 35.24
N GLU A 793 5.85 -20.04 35.84
CA GLU A 793 7.20 -20.07 35.30
C GLU A 793 7.48 -21.47 34.75
N GLU A 794 7.88 -21.55 33.49
CA GLU A 794 8.20 -22.80 32.78
C GLU A 794 9.67 -22.74 32.37
N ILE A 795 10.47 -23.73 32.75
CA ILE A 795 11.87 -23.90 32.39
C ILE A 795 12.00 -25.27 31.71
N ASN A 796 12.52 -25.30 30.49
CA ASN A 796 12.71 -26.52 29.72
C ASN A 796 14.17 -26.65 29.34
N THR A 797 14.78 -27.79 29.66
CA THR A 797 16.20 -28.07 29.37
C THR A 797 16.30 -29.25 28.39
N TYR A 798 16.98 -29.03 27.27
CA TYR A 798 17.12 -30.01 26.20
C TYR A 798 18.57 -30.53 26.14
N GLU A 799 18.83 -31.69 26.74
CA GLU A 799 20.19 -32.24 26.93
C GLU A 799 20.62 -33.20 25.81
N GLU A 800 19.67 -33.75 25.07
CA GLU A 800 19.93 -34.78 24.07
C GLU A 800 19.42 -34.39 22.68
N LYS A 801 20.18 -34.75 21.64
CA LYS A 801 19.71 -34.77 20.25
C LYS A 801 19.97 -36.13 19.62
N LYS A 802 19.10 -36.56 18.71
CA LYS A 802 19.19 -37.84 18.00
C LYS A 802 19.48 -37.62 16.52
N ASP A 803 20.46 -38.35 15.99
CA ASP A 803 20.69 -38.45 14.55
C ASP A 803 19.64 -39.36 13.91
N MET A 804 18.96 -38.87 12.87
CA MET A 804 17.85 -39.58 12.22
C MET A 804 18.32 -40.74 11.34
N ASN A 805 19.56 -40.74 10.86
CA ASN A 805 20.10 -41.80 9.99
C ASN A 805 20.69 -42.95 10.81
N THR A 806 21.39 -42.63 11.91
CA THR A 806 22.09 -43.64 12.73
C THR A 806 21.34 -44.00 14.01
N ALA A 807 20.26 -43.29 14.32
CA ALA A 807 19.51 -43.38 15.59
C ALA A 807 20.37 -43.14 16.85
N THR A 808 21.59 -42.60 16.70
CA THR A 808 22.53 -42.38 17.79
C THR A 808 22.13 -41.16 18.62
N ILE A 809 22.16 -41.30 19.94
CA ILE A 809 21.92 -40.20 20.89
C ILE A 809 23.23 -39.44 21.09
N LEU A 810 23.16 -38.13 20.90
CA LEU A 810 24.26 -37.19 21.09
C LEU A 810 23.95 -36.34 22.34
N ARG A 811 24.92 -36.26 23.24
CA ARG A 811 24.90 -35.44 24.46
C ARG A 811 26.09 -34.48 24.43
N LEU A 812 25.98 -33.36 25.11
CA LEU A 812 27.12 -32.48 25.36
C LEU A 812 27.95 -33.00 26.54
N ASP A 813 29.26 -32.80 26.48
CA ASP A 813 30.17 -33.19 27.56
C ASP A 813 29.90 -32.32 28.81
N GLY A 814 30.01 -32.92 30.00
CA GLY A 814 29.93 -32.17 31.27
C GLY A 814 28.52 -31.87 31.80
N GLY A 815 27.46 -32.43 31.21
CA GLY A 815 26.08 -32.20 31.67
C GLY A 815 25.47 -30.89 31.17
N GLU A 816 25.98 -30.34 30.07
CA GLU A 816 25.45 -29.15 29.43
C GLU A 816 24.22 -29.45 28.55
N TYR A 817 23.41 -28.43 28.27
CA TYR A 817 22.22 -28.52 27.42
C TYR A 817 22.41 -27.87 26.05
N TYR A 818 21.79 -28.42 25.01
CA TYR A 818 21.78 -27.82 23.68
C TYR A 818 20.95 -26.53 23.67
N CYS A 819 19.85 -26.53 24.43
CA CYS A 819 18.93 -25.41 24.56
C CYS A 819 18.29 -25.47 25.93
N GLN A 820 18.11 -24.31 26.55
CA GLN A 820 17.24 -24.09 27.69
C GLN A 820 16.29 -22.94 27.34
N THR A 821 15.00 -23.14 27.58
CA THR A 821 13.98 -22.10 27.37
C THR A 821 13.28 -21.82 28.68
N GLN A 822 13.10 -20.55 29.02
CA GLN A 822 12.39 -20.13 30.23
C GLN A 822 11.31 -19.11 29.89
N SER A 823 10.10 -19.28 30.43
CA SER A 823 9.03 -18.29 30.32
C SER A 823 8.34 -18.06 31.65
N CYS A 824 7.84 -16.84 31.87
CA CYS A 824 6.98 -16.52 32.99
C CYS A 824 5.72 -15.81 32.48
N ILE A 825 4.54 -16.36 32.80
CA ILE A 825 3.23 -15.82 32.43
C ILE A 825 2.47 -15.45 33.70
N LEU A 826 1.75 -14.33 33.69
CA LEU A 826 0.85 -13.90 34.75
C LEU A 826 -0.61 -13.97 34.28
N LEU A 827 -1.43 -14.68 35.05
CA LEU A 827 -2.89 -14.74 34.91
C LEU A 827 -3.54 -13.88 36.00
N ASN A 828 -4.28 -12.84 35.63
CA ASN A 828 -5.00 -11.98 36.58
C ASN A 828 -6.50 -11.84 36.26
N LEU A 829 -7.33 -11.96 37.28
CA LEU A 829 -8.79 -11.80 37.22
C LEU A 829 -9.20 -10.42 37.73
N ASN A 830 -9.69 -9.57 36.82
CA ASN A 830 -10.15 -8.22 37.15
C ASN A 830 -11.66 -8.20 37.37
N GLU A 831 -12.10 -7.59 38.46
CA GLU A 831 -13.53 -7.47 38.76
C GLU A 831 -14.26 -6.61 37.72
N ALA A 832 -15.45 -7.04 37.32
CA ALA A 832 -16.35 -6.39 36.38
C ALA A 832 -17.74 -6.25 37.01
N LYS A 833 -18.61 -5.43 36.40
CA LYS A 833 -19.95 -5.12 36.93
C LYS A 833 -20.75 -6.40 37.21
N GLY A 834 -21.33 -6.49 38.41
CA GLY A 834 -22.21 -7.60 38.82
C GLY A 834 -21.51 -8.80 39.45
N GLY A 835 -20.34 -8.62 40.08
CA GLY A 835 -19.64 -9.70 40.81
C GLY A 835 -18.97 -10.75 39.90
N ALA A 836 -18.64 -10.35 38.68
CA ALA A 836 -18.08 -11.20 37.63
C ALA A 836 -16.64 -10.78 37.31
N TYR A 837 -15.81 -11.68 36.77
CA TYR A 837 -14.38 -11.43 36.56
C TYR A 837 -13.93 -11.54 35.10
N LYS A 838 -12.98 -10.70 34.70
CA LYS A 838 -12.36 -10.73 33.37
C LYS A 838 -10.93 -11.23 33.47
N LEU A 839 -10.62 -12.31 32.73
CA LEU A 839 -9.25 -12.82 32.61
C LEU A 839 -8.41 -11.83 31.79
N ALA A 840 -7.32 -11.38 32.39
CA ALA A 840 -6.21 -10.75 31.73
C ALA A 840 -5.00 -11.66 31.86
N VAL A 841 -4.20 -11.71 30.79
CA VAL A 841 -3.00 -12.54 30.75
C VAL A 841 -1.86 -11.74 30.14
N SER A 842 -0.68 -11.86 30.75
CA SER A 842 0.51 -11.12 30.31
C SER A 842 1.78 -11.93 30.53
N ILE A 843 2.69 -11.85 29.56
CA ILE A 843 4.01 -12.48 29.64
C ILE A 843 4.92 -11.54 30.42
N GLN A 844 5.57 -12.06 31.45
CA GLN A 844 6.45 -11.31 32.37
C GLN A 844 7.91 -11.38 31.93
N SER A 845 8.35 -12.55 31.51
CA SER A 845 9.66 -12.78 30.95
C SER A 845 9.61 -13.96 29.99
N ALA A 846 10.52 -13.97 29.03
CA ALA A 846 10.84 -15.14 28.25
C ALA A 846 12.32 -15.04 27.83
N SER A 847 13.06 -16.12 27.99
CA SER A 847 14.49 -16.20 27.68
C SER A 847 14.81 -17.56 27.07
N VAL A 848 15.88 -17.58 26.28
CA VAL A 848 16.45 -18.81 25.72
C VAL A 848 17.96 -18.72 25.87
N ASP A 849 18.55 -19.81 26.31
CA ASP A 849 19.98 -20.03 26.27
C ASP A 849 20.25 -21.27 25.41
N CYS A 850 21.19 -21.19 24.46
CA CYS A 850 21.42 -22.31 23.55
C CYS A 850 22.81 -22.26 22.92
N VAL A 851 23.27 -23.42 22.46
CA VAL A 851 24.51 -23.54 21.69
C VAL A 851 24.44 -22.75 20.37
N ASP A 852 25.61 -22.36 19.85
CA ASP A 852 25.74 -21.54 18.63
C ASP A 852 24.98 -22.12 17.43
N GLU A 853 24.87 -23.44 17.34
CA GLU A 853 24.10 -24.12 16.30
C GLU A 853 22.62 -23.71 16.26
N LEU A 854 22.02 -23.46 17.44
CA LEU A 854 20.61 -23.10 17.58
C LEU A 854 20.41 -21.59 17.69
N LYS A 855 21.46 -20.79 17.89
CA LYS A 855 21.35 -19.33 17.93
C LYS A 855 20.70 -18.71 16.69
N PRO A 856 20.91 -19.20 15.45
CA PRO A 856 20.20 -18.68 14.28
C PRO A 856 18.67 -18.88 14.34
N LEU A 857 18.18 -19.92 15.04
CA LEU A 857 16.76 -20.16 15.26
C LEU A 857 16.18 -19.15 16.26
N PHE A 858 16.91 -18.88 17.35
CA PHE A 858 16.42 -18.03 18.44
C PHE A 858 16.82 -16.54 18.34
N PHE A 859 17.77 -16.13 17.49
CA PHE A 859 18.35 -14.77 17.54
C PHE A 859 18.56 -14.05 16.19
N LYS A 860 18.12 -14.60 15.03
CA LYS A 860 18.06 -13.85 13.74
C LYS A 860 16.75 -13.07 13.56
N LYS A 861 16.68 -12.20 12.53
CA LYS A 861 15.67 -11.14 12.20
C LYS A 861 14.16 -11.43 12.37
N SER A 862 13.75 -12.63 12.75
CA SER A 862 12.44 -12.99 13.28
C SER A 862 12.68 -14.10 14.31
N ASN A 863 12.83 -13.74 15.58
CA ASN A 863 13.32 -14.65 16.59
C ASN A 863 12.22 -15.61 17.09
N LEU A 864 12.56 -16.87 17.37
CA LEU A 864 11.63 -17.88 17.90
C LEU A 864 11.01 -17.45 19.23
N LEU A 865 11.66 -16.57 19.98
CA LEU A 865 11.15 -15.97 21.21
C LEU A 865 9.97 -15.02 20.97
N GLU A 866 10.01 -14.21 19.92
CA GLU A 866 8.93 -13.31 19.46
C GLU A 866 7.77 -14.13 18.92
N ILE A 867 8.07 -15.20 18.19
CA ILE A 867 7.10 -16.20 17.73
C ILE A 867 6.41 -16.85 18.92
N PHE A 868 7.15 -17.26 19.94
CA PHE A 868 6.60 -17.84 21.16
C PHE A 868 5.75 -16.83 21.95
N ILE A 869 6.22 -15.59 22.10
CA ILE A 869 5.46 -14.51 22.73
C ILE A 869 4.15 -14.25 21.98
N GLN A 870 4.16 -14.32 20.65
CA GLN A 870 2.98 -14.12 19.81
C GLN A 870 2.05 -15.34 19.78
N TYR A 871 2.60 -16.55 19.84
CA TYR A 871 1.85 -17.79 20.02
C TYR A 871 1.12 -17.78 21.37
N LEU A 872 1.84 -17.46 22.46
CA LEU A 872 1.22 -17.26 23.76
C LEU A 872 0.13 -16.21 23.65
N GLN A 873 0.40 -15.00 23.15
CA GLN A 873 -0.63 -13.98 22.99
C GLN A 873 -1.86 -14.46 22.19
N SER A 874 -1.67 -15.33 21.20
CA SER A 874 -2.74 -15.93 20.39
C SER A 874 -3.50 -17.04 21.12
N LEU A 875 -2.81 -17.91 21.86
CA LEU A 875 -3.38 -18.93 22.73
C LEU A 875 -4.18 -18.27 23.86
N LEU A 876 -3.63 -17.22 24.47
CA LEU A 876 -4.28 -16.39 25.48
C LEU A 876 -5.53 -15.71 24.91
N ALA A 877 -5.48 -15.21 23.68
CA ALA A 877 -6.63 -14.61 23.00
C ALA A 877 -7.68 -15.64 22.63
N ALA A 878 -7.29 -16.83 22.18
CA ALA A 878 -8.18 -17.93 21.82
C ALA A 878 -8.85 -18.55 23.04
N ILE A 879 -8.12 -18.78 24.14
CA ILE A 879 -8.68 -19.23 25.42
C ILE A 879 -9.64 -18.18 25.95
N LYS A 880 -9.26 -16.90 25.91
CA LYS A 880 -10.15 -15.80 26.25
C LYS A 880 -11.41 -15.81 25.37
N GLN A 881 -11.28 -15.95 24.06
CA GLN A 881 -12.40 -15.98 23.12
C GLN A 881 -13.30 -17.21 23.32
N TYR A 882 -12.74 -18.37 23.61
CA TYR A 882 -13.49 -19.59 23.93
C TYR A 882 -14.26 -19.42 25.25
N CYS A 883 -13.64 -18.83 26.28
CA CYS A 883 -14.33 -18.42 27.49
C CYS A 883 -15.45 -17.39 27.20
N ASP A 884 -15.23 -16.49 26.23
CA ASP A 884 -16.20 -15.49 25.78
C ASP A 884 -17.38 -16.13 24.98
N GLU A 885 -17.13 -17.19 24.19
CA GLU A 885 -18.11 -17.89 23.36
C GLU A 885 -19.03 -18.83 24.16
N LEU A 886 -18.55 -19.45 25.23
CA LEU A 886 -19.34 -20.33 26.12
C LEU A 886 -20.57 -19.66 26.79
N ILE A 887 -20.65 -18.32 26.73
CA ILE A 887 -21.65 -17.51 27.45
C ILE A 887 -22.62 -16.76 26.52
N LYS A 888 -22.42 -16.79 25.18
CA LYS A 888 -23.31 -16.21 24.14
C LYS A 888 -23.98 -14.86 24.51
N LYS A 889 -23.23 -13.86 25.01
CA LYS A 889 -23.68 -12.46 25.16
C LYS A 889 -22.52 -11.45 25.04
N PRO A 890 -22.79 -10.18 24.70
CA PRO A 890 -21.75 -9.20 24.39
C PRO A 890 -21.07 -8.69 25.67
N GLY A 891 -19.98 -9.35 26.07
CA GLY A 891 -19.10 -8.93 27.16
C GLY A 891 -18.29 -10.08 27.75
N PRO A 892 -16.94 -10.01 27.79
CA PRO A 892 -16.08 -11.12 28.20
C PRO A 892 -15.94 -11.18 29.73
N VAL A 893 -16.89 -11.84 30.43
CA VAL A 893 -16.87 -11.89 31.90
C VAL A 893 -17.27 -13.27 32.42
N MET A 894 -16.41 -13.88 33.25
CA MET A 894 -16.68 -15.09 34.05
C MET A 894 -17.65 -14.74 35.18
N ASN A 895 -18.90 -15.19 35.05
CA ASN A 895 -19.98 -14.94 35.99
C ASN A 895 -20.46 -16.24 36.66
N GLU A 896 -21.46 -16.15 37.53
CA GLU A 896 -21.96 -17.30 38.29
C GLU A 896 -22.46 -18.45 37.38
N LYS A 897 -23.00 -18.14 36.20
CA LYS A 897 -23.40 -19.13 35.20
C LYS A 897 -22.22 -19.90 34.60
N TRP A 898 -21.07 -19.23 34.40
CA TRP A 898 -19.83 -19.88 34.01
C TRP A 898 -19.35 -20.82 35.13
N LEU A 899 -19.31 -20.33 36.36
CA LEU A 899 -18.88 -21.12 37.52
C LEU A 899 -19.76 -22.36 37.71
N SER A 900 -21.08 -22.23 37.57
CA SER A 900 -22.02 -23.34 37.65
C SER A 900 -21.84 -24.36 36.52
N LYS A 901 -21.60 -23.93 35.28
CA LYS A 901 -21.32 -24.85 34.16
C LYS A 901 -20.00 -25.61 34.35
N THR A 902 -18.94 -24.92 34.78
CA THR A 902 -17.65 -25.55 35.08
C THR A 902 -17.81 -26.56 36.22
N LYS A 903 -18.53 -26.19 37.28
CA LYS A 903 -18.81 -27.11 38.39
C LYS A 903 -19.60 -28.35 37.91
N LEU A 904 -20.56 -28.18 37.01
CA LEU A 904 -21.35 -29.28 36.47
C LEU A 904 -20.52 -30.25 35.60
N PHE A 905 -19.52 -29.75 34.88
CA PHE A 905 -18.64 -30.57 34.03
C PHE A 905 -17.62 -31.40 34.82
N PHE A 906 -17.04 -30.86 35.89
CA PHE A 906 -15.97 -31.52 36.65
C PHE A 906 -16.48 -32.28 37.89
N PHE A 907 -17.56 -31.83 38.53
CA PHE A 907 -18.02 -32.44 39.79
C PHE A 907 -19.23 -33.38 39.65
N GLN A 908 -19.76 -33.65 38.45
CA GLN A 908 -20.91 -34.58 38.25
C GLN A 908 -20.58 -35.96 37.64
N LYS A 909 -19.34 -36.27 37.26
CA LYS A 909 -18.95 -37.65 36.89
C LYS A 909 -18.09 -38.29 37.98
N SER A 910 -18.70 -38.57 39.13
CA SER A 910 -18.14 -39.51 40.12
C SER A 910 -18.93 -40.82 40.24
N THR A 911 -19.91 -41.09 39.36
CA THR A 911 -20.83 -42.24 39.57
C THR A 911 -21.06 -43.17 38.37
N ALA A 912 -20.29 -43.11 37.28
CA ALA A 912 -20.42 -44.13 36.24
C ALA A 912 -19.10 -44.35 35.45
N ALA A 913 -18.74 -45.62 35.28
CA ALA A 913 -17.53 -46.17 34.66
C ALA A 913 -16.30 -46.33 35.58
N SER A 914 -16.49 -47.01 36.71
CA SER A 914 -15.65 -48.18 37.00
C SER A 914 -16.07 -49.33 36.09
N GLU A 915 -15.11 -50.15 35.66
CA GLU A 915 -15.20 -51.35 34.82
C GLU A 915 -14.76 -51.13 33.36
N ASP A 916 -13.81 -51.99 32.96
CA ASP A 916 -13.20 -52.19 31.64
C ASP A 916 -11.95 -51.38 31.25
N GLU A 917 -10.88 -51.50 32.05
CA GLU A 917 -9.52 -51.63 31.50
C GLU A 917 -8.78 -52.74 32.26
N ASN A 918 -8.98 -53.99 31.84
CA ASN A 918 -8.04 -55.09 32.08
C ASN A 918 -7.94 -55.93 30.80
N GLU A 919 -6.72 -56.38 30.51
CA GLU A 919 -6.29 -57.35 29.49
C GLU A 919 -5.88 -56.81 28.09
N ALA A 920 -4.57 -56.66 27.91
CA ALA A 920 -3.88 -57.00 26.65
C ALA A 920 -3.89 -58.54 26.49
N PRO A 921 -3.82 -59.18 25.28
CA PRO A 921 -2.69 -59.03 24.35
C PRO A 921 -2.92 -59.37 22.84
N SER A 922 -1.87 -59.15 22.02
CA SER A 922 -1.64 -59.73 20.67
C SER A 922 -2.63 -59.30 19.55
N SER A 923 -2.34 -59.30 18.25
CA SER A 923 -1.39 -60.03 17.42
C SER A 923 -1.17 -59.29 16.08
N THR A 924 -0.08 -59.70 15.44
CA THR A 924 0.23 -59.67 14.01
C THR A 924 -0.94 -59.86 13.01
N THR A 925 -0.68 -59.34 11.81
CA THR A 925 -1.06 -59.79 10.44
C THR A 925 -2.39 -59.36 9.79
N LYS A 926 -2.21 -58.88 8.54
CA LYS A 926 -3.17 -58.50 7.49
C LYS A 926 -4.23 -59.56 7.17
N PRO A 927 -5.25 -59.18 6.38
CA PRO A 927 -5.66 -60.02 5.25
C PRO A 927 -5.58 -59.28 3.91
N VAL A 928 -4.89 -59.93 2.97
CA VAL A 928 -5.08 -59.79 1.52
C VAL A 928 -6.15 -60.79 1.13
N LEU A 929 -7.19 -60.34 0.43
CA LEU A 929 -8.13 -61.21 -0.28
C LEU A 929 -7.49 -61.67 -1.59
N SER A 930 -7.49 -62.97 -1.84
CA SER A 930 -7.33 -63.51 -3.20
C SER A 930 -8.33 -64.64 -3.43
N SER A 931 -8.90 -64.69 -4.62
CA SER A 931 -9.82 -65.71 -5.11
C SER A 931 -9.24 -67.14 -5.10
N ASN A 932 -9.93 -68.07 -4.45
CA ASN A 932 -10.39 -69.39 -4.94
C ASN A 932 -10.55 -70.41 -3.79
N GLN A 933 -11.67 -71.13 -3.85
CA GLN A 933 -12.16 -72.26 -3.04
C GLN A 933 -12.65 -71.98 -1.62
#